data_AF-A0A953Q565-F1
#
_entry.id   AF-A0A953Q565-F1
#
_cell.length_a   1.000
_cell.length_b   1.000
_cell.length_c   1.000
_cell.angle_alpha   90.00
_cell.angle_beta   90.00
_cell.angle_gamma   90.00
#
_symmetry.space_group_name_H-M   'P 1'
#
loop_
_entity.id
_entity.type
_entity.pdbx_description
1 polymer ?
#
loop_
_entity_poly.entity_id
_entity_poly.type
_entity_poly.pdbx_seq_one_letter_code
_entity_poly.pdbx_strand_id
1 'polypeptide(L)'
;MPLSIAHLRRWFAGGAIAVVLIVAGVYFYARHRVQNALKQVPEKIGVEIKQSATGFSISKSEQGRTLFKIEASKAVQFKQGGRAELHDVAITLYGRDSSRYDHIYGSDFEYDPQSGNVTAQGEIEIDLEANPAGILNPDQAAPKELKNPIHLKTSGLVFNQKTGDAYTKQSVEFRLPQASGSAMGVSYAATTNVLTLESELKIVGASDRDMTLTASRGTIAKNPRQIVLDQPRIKVAARQCEAEKATLFLRQDNTMGRILADGGVRVSSEGPRPAEVRAEQLELVFAKAHDSLRAAIFSGNVTATGSGAQLLQANAGRVVLDFAAKNLLKSVHAEDNVRLLQHPNPSGPSAGAQDVELSAPVVDFVLSQASHLDRAETSGAAQIAVRSAVTGNGPQTLVTAGKFVARFDRSGQLSLVQGTTDARIVSQNPGQPDRVSTSQAIEAAFRRGGGIESIVQQGGVTYTDGERKAWGDRARYTPADQVLVLTGSPRVTESGMTTTARTMRLDRTTGNAAAEGDVKSTYSDLKPQPDGALLASASPIHVTARSMTVHGTPAVALYTGDARLWQDANIVEAASIEFDRDHRSMVASGAPGQSVSTVLMRTDQKQNSTPVAVTSSRLTYTDNERRVHFEGNVIVKVADVTITARQMDAFLEARGPTTSRQPSSPVGKLDRIVAAGGVVITQPNRRATGDQLVYSAGEDKFVLTGGPPSIFDAEHGKITGVSLTFYRHDDTVLVEGNSSSPAVTQTRVAR
;
A
#
# COMPACT_ATOMS: atom_id res chain seq x y z
N MET A 1 68.89 93.87 64.26
CA MET A 1 67.82 94.70 64.86
C MET A 1 66.81 93.79 65.54
N PRO A 2 66.51 93.98 66.83
CA PRO A 2 65.52 93.18 67.55
C PRO A 2 64.10 93.70 67.26
N LEU A 3 63.28 92.88 66.60
CA LEU A 3 61.81 92.95 66.61
C LEU A 3 61.36 91.78 67.50
N SER A 4 61.20 91.98 68.81
CA SER A 4 60.10 92.60 69.55
C SER A 4 58.85 91.70 69.66
N ILE A 5 58.64 91.22 70.88
CA ILE A 5 57.56 90.31 71.33
C ILE A 5 56.15 90.85 71.01
N ALA A 6 56.02 92.14 70.69
CA ALA A 6 54.78 92.77 70.24
C ALA A 6 54.31 92.31 68.85
N HIS A 7 55.22 91.92 67.95
CA HIS A 7 54.85 91.43 66.62
C HIS A 7 54.44 89.95 66.63
N LEU A 8 55.05 89.13 67.49
CA LEU A 8 54.65 87.72 67.67
C LEU A 8 53.24 87.59 68.24
N ARG A 9 52.82 88.53 69.12
CA ARG A 9 51.47 88.57 69.70
C ARG A 9 50.38 88.92 68.67
N ARG A 10 50.71 89.69 67.63
CA ARG A 10 49.79 90.00 66.52
C ARG A 10 49.64 88.82 65.54
N TRP A 11 50.71 88.05 65.31
CA TRP A 11 50.65 86.83 64.51
C TRP A 11 49.94 85.67 65.23
N PHE A 12 50.11 85.52 66.55
CA PHE A 12 49.35 84.55 67.34
C PHE A 12 47.87 84.95 67.49
N ALA A 13 47.56 86.24 67.65
CA ALA A 13 46.17 86.71 67.64
C ALA A 13 45.52 86.52 66.26
N GLY A 14 46.26 86.77 65.17
CA GLY A 14 45.82 86.48 63.80
C GLY A 14 45.57 84.99 63.55
N GLY A 15 46.45 84.12 64.05
CA GLY A 15 46.30 82.66 63.97
C GLY A 15 45.10 82.13 64.78
N ALA A 16 44.89 82.64 66.00
CA ALA A 16 43.73 82.25 66.82
C ALA A 16 42.40 82.73 66.21
N ILE A 17 42.35 83.93 65.63
CA ILE A 17 41.18 84.44 64.92
C ILE A 17 40.93 83.63 63.64
N ALA A 18 41.97 83.24 62.91
CA ALA A 18 41.84 82.38 61.73
C ALA A 18 41.28 80.99 62.09
N VAL A 19 41.72 80.39 63.21
CA VAL A 19 41.18 79.10 63.68
C VAL A 19 39.73 79.24 64.14
N VAL A 20 39.36 80.33 64.82
CA VAL A 20 37.95 80.58 65.21
C VAL A 20 37.08 80.84 63.97
N LEU A 21 37.58 81.52 62.94
CA LEU A 21 36.85 81.72 61.69
C LEU A 21 36.74 80.44 60.84
N ILE A 22 37.73 79.54 60.90
CA ILE A 22 37.65 78.22 60.27
C ILE A 22 36.67 77.31 61.02
N VAL A 23 36.68 77.30 62.36
CA VAL A 23 35.72 76.53 63.15
C VAL A 23 34.30 77.11 63.00
N ALA A 24 34.14 78.44 62.99
CA ALA A 24 32.87 79.09 62.72
C ALA A 24 32.41 78.85 61.27
N GLY A 25 33.33 78.85 60.30
CA GLY A 25 33.07 78.55 58.90
C GLY A 25 32.69 77.09 58.65
N VAL A 26 33.35 76.14 59.32
CA VAL A 26 33.00 74.71 59.29
C VAL A 26 31.70 74.46 60.05
N TYR A 27 31.45 75.17 61.16
CA TYR A 27 30.19 75.09 61.90
C TYR A 27 29.03 75.71 61.10
N PHE A 28 29.22 76.85 60.44
CA PHE A 28 28.21 77.44 59.55
C PHE A 28 28.06 76.63 58.27
N TYR A 29 29.12 76.06 57.70
CA TYR A 29 29.03 75.17 56.55
C TYR A 29 28.33 73.86 56.90
N ALA A 30 28.62 73.27 58.07
CA ALA A 30 27.91 72.10 58.59
C ALA A 30 26.46 72.44 58.93
N ARG A 31 26.18 73.59 59.57
CA ARG A 31 24.82 74.03 59.89
C ARG A 31 24.01 74.41 58.64
N HIS A 32 24.65 75.01 57.64
CA HIS A 32 24.02 75.36 56.37
C HIS A 32 23.87 74.14 55.46
N ARG A 33 24.77 73.13 55.56
CA ARG A 33 24.62 71.83 54.88
C ARG A 33 23.56 70.96 55.56
N VAL A 34 23.39 71.03 56.88
CA VAL A 34 22.28 70.38 57.61
C VAL A 34 20.96 71.11 57.35
N GLN A 35 20.95 72.44 57.24
CA GLN A 35 19.75 73.21 56.89
C GLN A 35 19.38 73.16 55.39
N ASN A 36 20.35 72.98 54.48
CA ASN A 36 20.08 72.81 53.04
C ASN A 36 19.93 71.34 52.59
N ALA A 37 20.47 70.35 53.32
CA ALA A 37 20.13 68.94 53.09
C ALA A 37 18.70 68.58 53.53
N LEU A 38 18.02 69.50 54.23
CA LEU A 38 16.58 69.42 54.53
C LEU A 38 15.71 70.19 53.52
N LYS A 39 16.27 70.78 52.46
CA LYS A 39 15.53 71.55 51.44
C LYS A 39 15.61 71.00 50.00
N GLN A 40 16.06 69.77 49.84
CA GLN A 40 15.84 68.96 48.61
C GLN A 40 15.21 67.62 48.94
N VAL A 41 14.22 67.64 49.84
CA VAL A 41 13.19 66.59 49.90
C VAL A 41 12.06 67.07 48.99
N PRO A 42 11.70 66.35 47.93
CA PRO A 42 10.44 66.59 47.24
C PRO A 42 9.31 66.42 48.25
N GLU A 43 8.50 67.47 48.39
CA GLU A 43 7.25 67.49 49.14
C GLU A 43 6.38 66.29 48.78
N LYS A 44 6.14 65.41 49.76
CA LYS A 44 4.83 64.85 50.14
C LYS A 44 4.98 64.00 51.40
N ILE A 45 5.33 64.62 52.53
CA ILE A 45 4.90 64.12 53.85
C ILE A 45 3.85 65.10 54.37
N GLY A 46 2.70 65.05 53.70
CA GLY A 46 1.44 65.54 54.20
C GLY A 46 0.51 64.35 54.36
N VAL A 47 0.92 63.33 55.12
CA VAL A 47 0.03 62.25 55.53
C VAL A 47 0.16 62.13 57.04
N GLU A 48 -0.75 62.78 57.76
CA GLU A 48 -0.83 62.66 59.21
C GLU A 48 -1.05 61.17 59.56
N ILE A 49 -0.04 60.53 60.15
CA ILE A 49 -0.14 59.19 60.70
C ILE A 49 -1.12 59.24 61.88
N LYS A 50 -2.14 58.40 61.86
CA LYS A 50 -3.18 58.32 62.89
C LYS A 50 -2.77 57.38 64.03
N GLN A 51 -2.19 56.23 63.69
CA GLN A 51 -1.87 55.16 64.64
C GLN A 51 -0.79 54.25 64.06
N SER A 52 0.15 53.80 64.89
CA SER A 52 1.14 52.76 64.57
C SER A 52 0.98 51.61 65.56
N ALA A 53 0.93 50.37 65.08
CA ALA A 53 0.76 49.18 65.90
C ALA A 53 1.79 48.11 65.52
N THR A 54 2.29 47.38 66.52
CA THR A 54 3.16 46.21 66.36
C THR A 54 2.34 44.94 66.55
N GLY A 55 2.46 43.96 65.66
CA GLY A 55 1.67 42.73 65.70
C GLY A 55 0.24 42.93 65.22
N PHE A 56 0.09 43.29 63.95
CA PHE A 56 -1.22 43.46 63.30
C PHE A 56 -1.74 42.10 62.83
N SER A 57 -3.00 41.76 63.13
CA SER A 57 -3.64 40.56 62.59
C SER A 57 -5.12 40.78 62.27
N ILE A 58 -5.55 40.31 61.11
CA ILE A 58 -6.95 40.26 60.68
C ILE A 58 -7.25 38.83 60.21
N SER A 59 -8.39 38.28 60.58
CA SER A 59 -8.85 36.99 60.06
C SER A 59 -10.32 37.05 59.69
N LYS A 60 -10.73 36.20 58.76
CA LYS A 60 -12.13 36.00 58.39
C LYS A 60 -12.48 34.53 58.56
N SER A 61 -13.60 34.26 59.23
CA SER A 61 -14.13 32.92 59.41
C SER A 61 -15.55 32.80 58.86
N GLU A 62 -15.89 31.65 58.30
CA GLU A 62 -17.21 31.31 57.79
C GLU A 62 -17.58 29.89 58.26
N GLN A 63 -18.81 29.70 58.77
CA GLN A 63 -19.27 28.41 59.31
C GLN A 63 -18.31 27.77 60.35
N GLY A 64 -17.65 28.59 61.18
CA GLY A 64 -16.73 28.11 62.22
C GLY A 64 -15.33 27.74 61.73
N ARG A 65 -14.98 28.04 60.46
CA ARG A 65 -13.64 27.81 59.90
C ARG A 65 -13.02 29.12 59.45
N THR A 66 -11.76 29.34 59.79
CA THR A 66 -10.96 30.45 59.24
C THR A 66 -10.75 30.21 57.75
N LEU A 67 -11.01 31.22 56.93
CA LEU A 67 -10.79 31.24 55.49
C LEU A 67 -9.44 31.86 55.15
N PHE A 68 -9.07 32.92 55.87
CA PHE A 68 -7.75 33.53 55.76
C PHE A 68 -7.36 34.26 57.04
N LYS A 69 -6.05 34.45 57.21
CA LYS A 69 -5.42 35.23 58.26
C LYS A 69 -4.33 36.11 57.64
N ILE A 70 -4.38 37.41 57.87
CA ILE A 70 -3.36 38.40 57.50
C ILE A 70 -2.62 38.75 58.78
N GLU A 71 -1.30 38.70 58.76
CA GLU A 71 -0.41 39.04 59.87
C GLU A 71 0.67 40.00 59.36
N ALA A 72 1.03 41.00 60.15
CA ALA A 72 2.11 41.94 59.83
C ALA A 72 2.88 42.32 61.09
N SER A 73 4.21 42.47 60.98
CA SER A 73 5.07 42.86 62.10
C SER A 73 4.72 44.26 62.60
N LYS A 74 4.35 45.15 61.66
CA LYS A 74 4.03 46.56 61.93
C LYS A 74 2.95 47.06 60.98
N ALA A 75 2.03 47.87 61.50
CA ALA A 75 1.00 48.56 60.72
C ALA A 75 1.00 50.07 61.01
N VAL A 76 1.02 50.90 59.97
CA VAL A 76 0.99 52.37 60.04
C VAL A 76 -0.27 52.87 59.36
N GLN A 77 -1.24 53.37 60.13
CA GLN A 77 -2.52 53.87 59.62
C GLN A 77 -2.49 55.38 59.38
N PHE A 78 -2.99 55.84 58.24
CA PHE A 78 -3.03 57.24 57.84
C PHE A 78 -4.40 57.89 58.11
N LYS A 79 -4.43 59.18 58.50
CA LYS A 79 -5.67 59.92 58.82
C LYS A 79 -6.57 60.16 57.59
N GLN A 80 -6.00 60.31 56.38
CA GLN A 80 -6.76 60.44 55.14
C GLN A 80 -7.11 59.06 54.56
N GLY A 81 -8.40 58.75 54.43
CA GLY A 81 -8.90 57.52 53.81
C GLY A 81 -8.83 56.25 54.68
N GLY A 82 -8.18 56.29 55.85
CA GLY A 82 -8.09 55.15 56.77
C GLY A 82 -7.18 54.01 56.30
N ARG A 83 -6.42 54.23 55.22
CA ARG A 83 -5.47 53.26 54.66
C ARG A 83 -4.36 52.96 55.65
N ALA A 84 -3.89 51.72 55.64
CA ALA A 84 -2.78 51.27 56.48
C ALA A 84 -1.66 50.68 55.63
N GLU A 85 -0.42 51.06 55.93
CA GLU A 85 0.77 50.41 55.42
C GLU A 85 1.17 49.29 56.38
N LEU A 86 1.39 48.09 55.85
CA LEU A 86 1.70 46.87 56.58
C LEU A 86 3.10 46.42 56.19
N HIS A 87 3.94 46.12 57.19
CA HIS A 87 5.30 45.64 56.99
C HIS A 87 5.47 44.19 57.45
N ASP A 88 6.32 43.43 56.76
CA ASP A 88 6.58 42.00 56.93
C ASP A 88 5.28 41.20 57.00
N VAL A 89 4.52 41.24 55.91
CA VAL A 89 3.17 40.69 55.86
C VAL A 89 3.22 39.22 55.49
N ALA A 90 2.46 38.41 56.21
CA ALA A 90 2.14 37.03 55.88
C ALA A 90 0.61 36.86 55.81
N ILE A 91 0.11 36.35 54.69
CA ILE A 91 -1.29 36.01 54.49
C ILE A 91 -1.38 34.48 54.36
N THR A 92 -2.04 33.84 55.30
CA THR A 92 -2.36 32.42 55.24
C THR A 92 -3.78 32.21 54.75
N LEU A 93 -3.96 31.39 53.70
CA LEU A 93 -5.25 31.02 53.13
C LEU A 93 -5.56 29.57 53.48
N TYR A 94 -6.71 29.34 54.12
CA TYR A 94 -7.20 28.03 54.50
C TYR A 94 -8.36 27.72 53.57
N GLY A 95 -8.23 26.71 52.70
CA GLY A 95 -9.29 26.37 51.74
C GLY A 95 -10.64 26.19 52.44
N ARG A 96 -11.77 26.43 51.75
CA ARG A 96 -13.13 26.35 52.36
C ARG A 96 -13.42 25.00 53.06
N ASP A 97 -12.83 23.92 52.56
CA ASP A 97 -12.91 22.56 53.10
C ASP A 97 -11.69 22.17 53.96
N SER A 98 -10.81 23.12 54.27
CA SER A 98 -9.52 22.92 54.93
C SER A 98 -8.54 22.01 54.19
N SER A 99 -8.79 21.72 52.91
CA SER A 99 -7.91 20.91 52.06
C SER A 99 -6.69 21.66 51.51
N ARG A 100 -6.52 22.94 51.85
CA ARG A 100 -5.43 23.83 51.40
C ARG A 100 -4.86 24.66 52.54
N TYR A 101 -3.59 25.02 52.40
CA TYR A 101 -2.87 25.88 53.32
C TYR A 101 -1.87 26.74 52.54
N ASP A 102 -2.33 27.83 51.92
CA ASP A 102 -1.46 28.65 51.07
C ASP A 102 -0.85 29.83 51.86
N HIS A 103 0.39 30.20 51.54
CA HIS A 103 1.12 31.32 52.17
C HIS A 103 1.43 32.38 51.14
N ILE A 104 1.20 33.65 51.47
CA ILE A 104 1.64 34.80 50.69
C ILE A 104 2.48 35.67 51.63
N TYR A 105 3.71 36.00 51.26
CA TYR A 105 4.56 36.83 52.10
C TYR A 105 5.34 37.85 51.29
N GLY A 106 5.62 39.00 51.92
CA GLY A 106 6.35 40.10 51.31
C GLY A 106 6.64 41.22 52.30
N SER A 107 7.49 42.15 51.88
CA SER A 107 7.99 43.21 52.77
C SER A 107 6.92 44.25 53.10
N ASP A 108 6.19 44.75 52.09
CA ASP A 108 5.34 45.93 52.24
C ASP A 108 4.01 45.77 51.51
N PHE A 109 2.90 46.05 52.19
CA PHE A 109 1.55 46.05 51.63
C PHE A 109 0.75 47.29 52.04
N GLU A 110 -0.11 47.77 51.16
CA GLU A 110 -1.11 48.79 51.45
C GLU A 110 -2.48 48.13 51.63
N TYR A 111 -3.10 48.33 52.79
CA TYR A 111 -4.45 47.90 53.11
C TYR A 111 -5.42 49.08 53.04
N ASP A 112 -6.44 48.94 52.21
CA ASP A 112 -7.59 49.85 52.12
C ASP A 112 -8.83 49.21 52.76
N PRO A 113 -9.27 49.67 53.95
CA PRO A 113 -10.43 49.10 54.63
C PRO A 113 -11.75 49.30 53.87
N GLN A 114 -11.88 50.33 53.02
CA GLN A 114 -13.12 50.63 52.32
C GLN A 114 -13.38 49.60 51.21
N SER A 115 -12.39 49.37 50.35
CA SER A 115 -12.46 48.34 49.30
C SER A 115 -12.24 46.93 49.87
N GLY A 116 -11.46 46.81 50.95
CA GLY A 116 -10.97 45.53 51.47
C GLY A 116 -9.76 45.00 50.71
N ASN A 117 -9.11 45.82 49.87
CA ASN A 117 -7.94 45.44 49.10
C ASN A 117 -6.67 45.52 49.95
N VAL A 118 -5.82 44.51 49.79
CA VAL A 118 -4.46 44.41 50.34
C VAL A 118 -3.52 44.32 49.14
N THR A 119 -2.73 45.37 48.90
CA THR A 119 -1.90 45.52 47.68
C THR A 119 -0.44 45.44 48.03
N ALA A 120 0.32 44.54 47.40
CA ALA A 120 1.77 44.43 47.59
C ALA A 120 2.50 45.61 46.92
N GLN A 121 3.44 46.23 47.64
CA GLN A 121 4.26 47.36 47.17
C GLN A 121 5.67 46.94 46.71
N GLY A 122 5.87 45.65 46.45
CA GLY A 122 7.15 45.08 46.06
C GLY A 122 7.02 43.65 45.57
N GLU A 123 8.15 42.95 45.58
CA GLU A 123 8.22 41.52 45.29
C GLU A 123 7.58 40.71 46.43
N ILE A 124 6.83 39.69 46.07
CA ILE A 124 6.19 38.75 46.97
C ILE A 124 6.46 37.33 46.53
N GLU A 125 6.39 36.43 47.50
CA GLU A 125 6.44 34.99 47.29
C GLU A 125 5.13 34.37 47.77
N ILE A 126 4.68 33.35 47.04
CA ILE A 126 3.44 32.63 47.29
C ILE A 126 3.72 31.13 47.26
N ASP A 127 3.37 30.44 48.32
CA ASP A 127 3.48 28.99 48.42
C ASP A 127 2.07 28.40 48.42
N LEU A 128 1.69 27.73 47.33
CA LEU A 128 0.39 27.04 47.24
C LEU A 128 0.54 25.58 47.64
N GLU A 129 -0.28 25.14 48.59
CA GLU A 129 -0.14 23.82 49.20
C GLU A 129 -1.46 23.08 49.34
N ALA A 130 -1.43 21.80 48.99
CA ALA A 130 -2.49 20.88 49.35
C ALA A 130 -2.29 20.43 50.81
N ASN A 131 -3.32 20.58 51.63
CA ASN A 131 -3.38 20.08 53.00
C ASN A 131 -4.48 19.01 53.14
N PRO A 132 -4.34 17.81 52.56
CA PRO A 132 -5.37 16.77 52.65
C PRO A 132 -5.61 16.31 54.10
N ALA A 133 -4.60 16.39 54.97
CA ALA A 133 -4.75 16.11 56.39
C ALA A 133 -5.62 17.15 57.12
N GLY A 134 -5.71 18.38 56.61
CA GLY A 134 -6.58 19.43 57.12
C GLY A 134 -8.08 19.12 57.01
N ILE A 135 -8.47 18.18 56.14
CA ILE A 135 -9.86 17.67 56.10
C ILE A 135 -10.19 16.85 57.35
N LEU A 136 -9.20 16.15 57.91
CA LEU A 136 -9.35 15.24 59.06
C LEU A 136 -9.16 15.96 60.41
N ASN A 137 -8.57 17.16 60.40
CA ASN A 137 -8.22 17.92 61.60
C ASN A 137 -9.07 19.19 61.70
N PRO A 138 -9.96 19.31 62.70
CA PRO A 138 -10.83 20.48 62.86
C PRO A 138 -10.12 21.74 63.37
N ASP A 139 -8.85 21.63 63.78
CA ASP A 139 -8.07 22.72 64.40
C ASP A 139 -7.37 23.65 63.39
N GLN A 140 -7.42 23.34 62.08
CA GLN A 140 -6.76 24.09 61.00
C GLN A 140 -5.28 24.41 61.29
N ALA A 141 -4.61 23.58 62.09
CA ALA A 141 -3.21 23.79 62.45
C ALA A 141 -2.29 23.71 61.22
N ALA A 142 -1.15 24.42 61.29
CA ALA A 142 -0.15 24.39 60.22
C ALA A 142 0.29 22.94 59.92
N PRO A 143 0.46 22.54 58.66
CA PRO A 143 0.88 21.19 58.30
C PRO A 143 2.24 20.85 58.89
N LYS A 144 2.40 19.64 59.45
CA LYS A 144 3.67 19.17 60.04
C LYS A 144 4.77 18.92 59.00
N GLU A 145 4.39 18.65 57.75
CA GLU A 145 5.30 18.47 56.62
C GLU A 145 4.70 19.10 55.37
N LEU A 146 5.48 19.98 54.72
CA LEU A 146 5.14 20.59 53.44
C LEU A 146 5.57 19.65 52.31
N LYS A 147 4.62 19.05 51.59
CA LYS A 147 4.92 18.15 50.47
C LYS A 147 4.94 18.92 49.15
N ASN A 148 6.11 19.42 48.78
CA ASN A 148 6.41 20.01 47.47
C ASN A 148 5.45 21.17 47.08
N PRO A 149 5.48 22.32 47.80
CA PRO A 149 4.70 23.51 47.47
C PRO A 149 4.90 23.98 46.03
N ILE A 150 3.85 24.56 45.45
CA ILE A 150 4.00 25.34 44.22
C ILE A 150 4.48 26.73 44.65
N HIS A 151 5.71 27.08 44.30
CA HIS A 151 6.28 28.38 44.61
C HIS A 151 5.98 29.35 43.48
N LEU A 152 5.41 30.51 43.79
CA LEU A 152 5.21 31.61 42.85
C LEU A 152 5.93 32.85 43.33
N LYS A 153 6.43 33.64 42.40
CA LYS A 153 7.13 34.89 42.62
C LYS A 153 6.55 35.96 41.71
N THR A 154 6.11 37.07 42.29
CA THR A 154 5.50 38.18 41.53
C THR A 154 5.61 39.50 42.28
N SER A 155 5.02 40.56 41.73
CA SER A 155 4.88 41.86 42.37
C SER A 155 3.50 42.45 42.09
N GLY A 156 3.10 43.46 42.86
CA GLY A 156 1.84 44.18 42.65
C GLY A 156 0.59 43.32 42.78
N LEU A 157 0.63 42.27 43.61
CA LEU A 157 -0.53 41.44 43.92
C LEU A 157 -1.57 42.25 44.70
N VAL A 158 -2.82 42.20 44.26
CA VAL A 158 -3.98 42.73 44.97
C VAL A 158 -4.81 41.55 45.47
N PHE A 159 -4.96 41.44 46.79
CA PHE A 159 -5.84 40.48 47.45
C PHE A 159 -7.04 41.20 48.05
N ASN A 160 -8.26 40.77 47.75
CA ASN A 160 -9.46 41.35 48.35
C ASN A 160 -9.93 40.50 49.54
N GLN A 161 -9.86 41.04 50.75
CA GLN A 161 -10.25 40.32 51.97
C GLN A 161 -11.76 39.99 52.02
N LYS A 162 -12.60 40.73 51.30
CA LYS A 162 -14.06 40.52 51.34
C LYS A 162 -14.44 39.34 50.47
N THR A 163 -13.89 39.24 49.27
CA THR A 163 -14.21 38.18 48.29
C THR A 163 -13.27 36.99 48.35
N GLY A 164 -12.02 37.18 48.77
CA GLY A 164 -10.93 36.19 48.70
C GLY A 164 -10.23 36.14 47.35
N ASP A 165 -10.61 37.01 46.40
CA ASP A 165 -10.00 37.04 45.08
C ASP A 165 -8.61 37.67 45.12
N ALA A 166 -7.72 37.20 44.24
CA ALA A 166 -6.37 37.75 44.11
C ALA A 166 -6.05 37.99 42.64
N TYR A 167 -5.38 39.08 42.31
CA TYR A 167 -4.88 39.30 40.95
C TYR A 167 -3.60 40.12 40.91
N THR A 168 -2.82 39.95 39.86
CA THR A 168 -1.70 40.82 39.48
C THR A 168 -1.68 40.98 37.96
N LYS A 169 -1.22 42.13 37.48
CA LYS A 169 -0.94 42.38 36.05
C LYS A 169 0.53 42.23 35.70
N GLN A 170 1.38 41.99 36.70
CA GLN A 170 2.83 41.88 36.54
C GLN A 170 3.22 40.47 36.13
N SER A 171 4.50 40.28 35.79
CA SER A 171 5.07 38.96 35.55
C SER A 171 4.94 38.09 36.80
N VAL A 172 4.57 36.82 36.58
CA VAL A 172 4.51 35.79 37.61
C VAL A 172 5.41 34.65 37.17
N GLU A 173 6.40 34.32 37.98
CA GLU A 173 7.18 33.10 37.84
C GLU A 173 6.60 32.03 38.76
N PHE A 174 6.51 30.80 38.30
CA PHE A 174 6.07 29.67 39.11
C PHE A 174 6.98 28.46 38.95
N ARG A 175 7.18 27.72 40.03
CA ARG A 175 7.95 26.48 40.07
C ARG A 175 7.08 25.35 40.62
N LEU A 176 6.96 24.31 39.81
CA LEU A 176 6.33 23.04 40.12
C LEU A 176 7.44 21.99 40.28
N PRO A 177 7.18 20.86 40.95
CA PRO A 177 8.20 19.82 41.14
C PRO A 177 8.75 19.23 39.82
N GLN A 178 7.96 19.31 38.75
CA GLN A 178 8.26 18.69 37.45
C GLN A 178 8.39 19.73 36.31
N ALA A 179 8.23 21.02 36.60
CA ALA A 179 8.20 22.09 35.59
C ALA A 179 8.42 23.47 36.22
N SER A 180 8.95 24.42 35.46
CA SER A 180 8.94 25.84 35.81
C SER A 180 8.23 26.63 34.72
N GLY A 181 7.76 27.82 35.04
CA GLY A 181 7.09 28.64 34.04
C GLY A 181 6.95 30.09 34.45
N SER A 182 6.44 30.87 33.49
CA SER A 182 6.15 32.28 33.64
C SER A 182 4.86 32.63 32.92
N ALA A 183 4.17 33.66 33.40
CA ALA A 183 3.03 34.28 32.72
C ALA A 183 3.00 35.78 33.01
N MET A 184 2.41 36.54 32.11
CA MET A 184 2.09 37.95 32.33
C MET A 184 0.67 38.06 32.89
N GLY A 185 0.57 38.42 34.17
CA GLY A 185 -0.68 38.54 34.89
C GLY A 185 -1.30 37.21 35.32
N VAL A 186 -1.90 37.23 36.52
CA VAL A 186 -2.61 36.12 37.13
C VAL A 186 -3.85 36.64 37.83
N SER A 187 -4.96 35.90 37.76
CA SER A 187 -6.16 36.14 38.55
C SER A 187 -6.65 34.84 39.20
N TYR A 188 -7.16 34.95 40.43
CA TYR A 188 -7.73 33.84 41.20
C TYR A 188 -9.11 34.26 41.70
N ALA A 189 -10.11 33.48 41.35
CA ALA A 189 -11.48 33.65 41.83
C ALA A 189 -11.78 32.63 42.93
N ALA A 190 -11.92 33.10 44.17
CA ALA A 190 -12.10 32.23 45.34
C ALA A 190 -13.47 31.54 45.36
N THR A 191 -14.48 32.14 44.73
CA THR A 191 -15.83 31.57 44.63
C THR A 191 -15.88 30.34 43.74
N THR A 192 -15.13 30.34 42.62
CA THR A 192 -15.11 29.25 41.63
C THR A 192 -13.89 28.34 41.76
N ASN A 193 -12.90 28.72 42.58
CA ASN A 193 -11.59 28.05 42.70
C ASN A 193 -10.87 27.91 41.35
N VAL A 194 -10.92 28.99 40.57
CA VAL A 194 -10.31 29.08 39.24
C VAL A 194 -9.11 30.02 39.31
N LEU A 195 -7.95 29.51 38.90
CA LEU A 195 -6.73 30.29 38.68
C LEU A 195 -6.54 30.51 37.18
N THR A 196 -6.36 31.75 36.76
CA THR A 196 -6.17 32.13 35.36
C THR A 196 -4.82 32.83 35.20
N LEU A 197 -4.03 32.34 34.23
CA LEU A 197 -2.79 32.92 33.72
C LEU A 197 -3.19 33.72 32.47
N GLU A 198 -3.06 35.04 32.50
CA GLU A 198 -3.77 35.92 31.55
C GLU A 198 -3.10 36.00 30.18
N SER A 199 -1.78 36.16 30.11
CA SER A 199 -1.05 36.16 28.83
C SER A 199 0.38 35.64 28.91
N GLU A 200 1.00 35.41 27.74
CA GLU A 200 2.41 35.03 27.60
C GLU A 200 2.84 33.82 28.44
N LEU A 201 1.98 32.80 28.51
CA LEU A 201 2.26 31.60 29.28
C LEU A 201 3.41 30.83 28.63
N LYS A 202 4.46 30.57 29.40
CA LYS A 202 5.59 29.73 29.04
C LYS A 202 5.86 28.73 30.15
N ILE A 203 5.96 27.45 29.81
CA ILE A 203 6.27 26.36 30.72
C ILE A 203 7.45 25.58 30.15
N VAL A 204 8.41 25.25 31.00
CA VAL A 204 9.58 24.44 30.70
C VAL A 204 9.53 23.21 31.60
N GLY A 205 9.62 22.02 31.01
CA GLY A 205 9.69 20.76 31.76
C GLY A 205 10.99 20.63 32.54
N ALA A 206 11.03 19.72 33.52
CA ALA A 206 12.26 19.39 34.24
C ALA A 206 13.38 18.93 33.29
N SER A 207 14.63 19.14 33.70
CA SER A 207 15.87 19.04 32.90
C SER A 207 16.12 17.73 32.15
N ASP A 208 15.39 16.64 32.43
CA ASP A 208 15.51 15.34 31.75
C ASP A 208 14.57 15.20 30.53
N ARG A 209 13.60 16.11 30.37
CA ARG A 209 12.68 16.14 29.22
C ARG A 209 12.66 17.55 28.67
N ASP A 210 13.49 17.81 27.65
CA ASP A 210 13.51 19.06 26.86
C ASP A 210 12.13 19.34 26.23
N MET A 211 11.23 19.86 27.07
CA MET A 211 9.84 20.18 26.76
C MET A 211 9.64 21.67 27.01
N THR A 212 9.17 22.36 25.99
CA THR A 212 8.67 23.73 26.11
C THR A 212 7.21 23.77 25.69
N LEU A 213 6.40 24.45 26.50
CA LEU A 213 5.00 24.73 26.20
C LEU A 213 4.81 26.23 26.23
N THR A 214 4.16 26.78 25.22
CA THR A 214 3.66 28.15 25.22
C THR A 214 2.16 28.16 24.98
N ALA A 215 1.46 29.15 25.52
CA ALA A 215 0.03 29.34 25.30
C ALA A 215 -0.32 30.83 25.44
N SER A 216 -1.42 31.26 24.84
CA SER A 216 -1.89 32.64 24.97
C SER A 216 -2.59 32.89 26.30
N ARG A 217 -3.20 31.86 26.90
CA ARG A 217 -3.88 31.92 28.20
C ARG A 217 -3.94 30.53 28.82
N GLY A 218 -3.97 30.45 30.15
CA GLY A 218 -4.15 29.20 30.89
C GLY A 218 -5.16 29.32 32.02
N THR A 219 -6.00 28.33 32.23
CA THR A 219 -6.96 28.29 33.35
C THR A 219 -6.86 26.95 34.07
N ILE A 220 -6.77 26.99 35.40
CA ILE A 220 -6.68 25.82 36.27
C ILE A 220 -7.90 25.81 37.18
N ALA A 221 -8.71 24.76 37.09
CA ALA A 221 -9.90 24.58 37.91
C ALA A 221 -9.78 23.31 38.77
N LYS A 222 -10.31 23.35 39.99
CA LYS A 222 -10.34 22.18 40.89
C LYS A 222 -11.58 21.32 40.75
N ASN A 223 -12.71 21.87 40.30
CA ASN A 223 -13.97 21.14 40.14
C ASN A 223 -14.69 21.58 38.83
N PRO A 224 -14.58 20.79 37.74
CA PRO A 224 -13.76 19.58 37.58
C PRO A 224 -12.25 19.89 37.61
N ARG A 225 -11.41 18.90 37.96
CA ARG A 225 -9.94 19.03 37.96
C ARG A 225 -9.41 19.04 36.53
N GLN A 226 -9.26 20.23 35.98
CA GLN A 226 -8.80 20.40 34.61
C GLN A 226 -7.92 21.64 34.45
N ILE A 227 -7.04 21.57 33.46
CA ILE A 227 -6.25 22.70 32.98
C ILE A 227 -6.67 22.96 31.54
N VAL A 228 -7.05 24.20 31.23
CA VAL A 228 -7.42 24.64 29.89
C VAL A 228 -6.36 25.61 29.39
N LEU A 229 -5.85 25.39 28.19
CA LEU A 229 -4.85 26.21 27.53
C LEU A 229 -5.42 26.72 26.20
N ASP A 230 -5.28 28.02 25.95
CA ASP A 230 -5.67 28.65 24.69
C ASP A 230 -4.44 28.79 23.79
N GLN A 231 -4.57 28.40 22.53
CA GLN A 231 -3.51 28.34 21.51
C GLN A 231 -2.21 27.67 22.00
N PRO A 232 -2.26 26.46 22.60
CA PRO A 232 -1.08 25.80 23.10
C PRO A 232 -0.16 25.37 21.95
N ARG A 233 1.14 25.59 22.14
CA ARG A 233 2.21 25.04 21.31
C ARG A 233 3.18 24.30 22.21
N ILE A 234 3.40 23.03 21.91
CA ILE A 234 4.26 22.15 22.70
C ILE A 234 5.38 21.67 21.79
N LYS A 235 6.63 21.83 22.23
CA LYS A 235 7.81 21.25 21.59
C LYS A 235 8.48 20.28 22.55
N VAL A 236 8.66 19.04 22.12
CA VAL A 236 9.37 17.97 22.86
C VAL A 236 10.38 17.34 21.93
N ALA A 237 11.68 17.53 22.23
CA ALA A 237 12.77 17.13 21.34
C ALA A 237 12.52 17.60 19.88
N ALA A 238 12.49 16.68 18.91
CA ALA A 238 12.23 16.96 17.49
C ALA A 238 10.74 16.89 17.11
N ARG A 239 9.80 16.99 18.05
CA ARG A 239 8.36 16.96 17.79
C ARG A 239 7.70 18.26 18.26
N GLN A 240 6.74 18.74 17.49
CA GLN A 240 5.93 19.91 17.82
C GLN A 240 4.45 19.58 17.66
N CYS A 241 3.63 20.08 18.58
CA CYS A 241 2.18 19.92 18.59
C CYS A 241 1.54 21.29 18.82
N GLU A 242 0.54 21.64 18.04
CA GLU A 242 -0.22 22.88 18.14
C GLU A 242 -1.72 22.61 18.03
N ALA A 243 -2.54 23.43 18.70
CA ALA A 243 -4.00 23.41 18.62
C ALA A 243 -4.58 24.79 18.99
N GLU A 244 -5.86 25.03 18.74
CA GLU A 244 -6.56 26.23 19.20
C GLU A 244 -6.87 26.17 20.69
N LYS A 245 -7.16 24.98 21.23
CA LYS A 245 -7.44 24.76 22.65
C LYS A 245 -6.94 23.39 23.10
N ALA A 246 -6.40 23.29 24.31
CA ALA A 246 -6.16 22.00 24.97
C ALA A 246 -6.76 21.95 26.36
N THR A 247 -7.45 20.85 26.68
CA THR A 247 -7.98 20.57 28.01
C THR A 247 -7.30 19.33 28.58
N LEU A 248 -6.53 19.50 29.64
CA LEU A 248 -5.87 18.43 30.38
C LEU A 248 -6.77 18.04 31.56
N PHE A 249 -7.17 16.78 31.62
CA PHE A 249 -8.00 16.24 32.69
C PHE A 249 -7.13 15.46 33.66
N LEU A 250 -7.12 15.91 34.92
CA LEU A 250 -6.31 15.32 35.99
C LEU A 250 -7.13 14.29 36.78
N ARG A 251 -6.46 13.24 37.24
CA ARG A 251 -7.03 12.28 38.19
C ARG A 251 -7.08 12.89 39.60
N GLN A 252 -7.69 12.18 40.56
CA GLN A 252 -7.81 12.65 41.95
C GLN A 252 -6.45 12.85 42.64
N ASP A 253 -5.44 12.08 42.23
CA ASP A 253 -4.04 12.16 42.70
C ASP A 253 -3.21 13.20 41.92
N ASN A 254 -3.86 14.04 41.11
CA ASN A 254 -3.26 15.04 40.22
C ASN A 254 -2.35 14.47 39.11
N THR A 255 -2.38 13.16 38.87
CA THR A 255 -1.72 12.55 37.70
C THR A 255 -2.51 12.80 36.42
N MET A 256 -1.83 12.73 35.26
CA MET A 256 -2.44 13.04 33.97
C MET A 256 -3.37 11.91 33.52
N GLY A 257 -4.67 12.18 33.40
CA GLY A 257 -5.66 11.20 32.94
C GLY A 257 -5.76 11.14 31.42
N ARG A 258 -6.15 12.28 30.84
CA ARG A 258 -6.32 12.45 29.39
C ARG A 258 -6.07 13.91 28.99
N ILE A 259 -5.70 14.14 27.74
CA ILE A 259 -5.58 15.47 27.15
C ILE A 259 -6.44 15.50 25.90
N LEU A 260 -7.29 16.52 25.77
CA LEU A 260 -8.08 16.77 24.56
C LEU A 260 -7.60 18.08 23.94
N ALA A 261 -7.00 17.99 22.75
CA ALA A 261 -6.67 19.13 21.91
C ALA A 261 -7.73 19.29 20.82
N ASP A 262 -8.23 20.51 20.64
CA ASP A 262 -9.36 20.85 19.79
C ASP A 262 -9.02 22.08 18.94
N GLY A 263 -9.53 22.08 17.70
CA GLY A 263 -9.34 23.15 16.72
C GLY A 263 -7.98 23.08 16.03
N GLY A 264 -7.98 22.59 14.79
CA GLY A 264 -6.83 22.67 13.87
C GLY A 264 -5.55 22.03 14.42
N VAL A 265 -5.65 20.84 15.01
CA VAL A 265 -4.50 20.12 15.57
C VAL A 265 -3.47 19.86 14.49
N ARG A 266 -2.20 20.20 14.79
CA ARG A 266 -1.04 19.93 13.95
C ARG A 266 0.06 19.31 14.77
N VAL A 267 0.53 18.14 14.36
CA VAL A 267 1.67 17.44 14.96
C VAL A 267 2.74 17.28 13.90
N SER A 268 3.91 17.87 14.11
CA SER A 268 5.06 17.73 13.21
C SER A 268 6.25 17.07 13.91
N SER A 269 7.06 16.37 13.14
CA SER A 269 8.35 15.84 13.57
C SER A 269 9.45 16.30 12.62
N GLU A 270 10.52 16.88 13.16
CA GLU A 270 11.68 17.45 12.43
C GLU A 270 12.88 16.48 12.39
N GLY A 271 12.65 15.18 12.57
CA GLY A 271 13.70 14.16 12.59
C GLY A 271 14.23 13.74 11.20
N PRO A 272 15.05 12.68 11.12
CA PRO A 272 15.58 12.15 9.85
C PRO A 272 14.51 11.72 8.84
N ARG A 273 13.28 11.50 9.32
CA ARG A 273 12.08 11.22 8.52
C ARG A 273 11.02 12.22 8.97
N PRO A 274 10.99 13.44 8.42
CA PRO A 274 10.01 14.42 8.82
C PRO A 274 8.61 13.93 8.46
N ALA A 275 7.66 14.21 9.35
CA ALA A 275 6.28 13.85 9.17
C ALA A 275 5.39 14.92 9.79
N GLU A 276 4.21 15.12 9.21
CA GLU A 276 3.20 16.04 9.71
C GLU A 276 1.84 15.33 9.72
N VAL A 277 1.09 15.50 10.80
CA VAL A 277 -0.28 15.02 10.96
C VAL A 277 -1.17 16.21 11.28
N ARG A 278 -2.30 16.34 10.59
CA ARG A 278 -3.34 17.33 10.85
C ARG A 278 -4.67 16.63 11.13
N ALA A 279 -5.44 17.17 12.08
CA ALA A 279 -6.78 16.70 12.41
C ALA A 279 -7.57 17.84 13.07
N GLU A 280 -8.89 17.70 13.20
CA GLU A 280 -9.71 18.64 13.98
C GLU A 280 -9.50 18.46 15.49
N GLN A 281 -9.31 17.21 15.92
CA GLN A 281 -9.16 16.85 17.33
C GLN A 281 -8.06 15.80 17.55
N LEU A 282 -7.45 15.86 18.74
CA LEU A 282 -6.51 14.87 19.26
C LEU A 282 -6.82 14.58 20.72
N GLU A 283 -7.10 13.31 21.03
CA GLU A 283 -7.20 12.81 22.41
C GLU A 283 -5.97 11.97 22.76
N LEU A 284 -5.28 12.31 23.84
CA LEU A 284 -4.19 11.53 24.42
C LEU A 284 -4.68 10.87 25.71
N VAL A 285 -4.59 9.56 25.79
CA VAL A 285 -5.02 8.77 26.95
C VAL A 285 -3.80 8.19 27.65
N PHE A 286 -3.69 8.43 28.96
CA PHE A 286 -2.55 7.99 29.76
C PHE A 286 -2.92 6.80 30.65
N ALA A 287 -1.99 5.87 30.83
CA ALA A 287 -2.12 4.77 31.77
C ALA A 287 -1.91 5.25 33.21
N LYS A 288 -2.58 4.62 34.18
CA LYS A 288 -2.41 4.92 35.61
C LYS A 288 -1.01 4.56 36.12
N ALA A 289 -0.37 3.57 35.52
CA ALA A 289 0.99 3.16 35.86
C ALA A 289 2.01 4.03 35.08
N HIS A 290 2.85 4.75 35.83
CA HIS A 290 3.99 5.54 35.34
C HIS A 290 3.68 6.69 34.37
N ASP A 291 2.43 7.19 34.32
CA ASP A 291 1.99 8.26 33.40
C ASP A 291 2.46 8.04 31.94
N SER A 292 2.45 6.79 31.51
CA SER A 292 2.81 6.41 30.14
C SER A 292 1.64 6.64 29.19
N LEU A 293 1.92 7.06 27.96
CA LEU A 293 0.91 7.23 26.93
C LEU A 293 0.40 5.83 26.55
N ARG A 294 -0.92 5.64 26.62
CA ARG A 294 -1.59 4.39 26.21
C ARG A 294 -2.10 4.50 24.78
N ALA A 295 -2.76 5.61 24.47
CA ALA A 295 -3.36 5.82 23.15
C ALA A 295 -3.29 7.29 22.73
N ALA A 296 -3.17 7.53 21.43
CA ALA A 296 -3.40 8.83 20.80
C ALA A 296 -4.45 8.67 19.69
N ILE A 297 -5.53 9.44 19.77
CA ILE A 297 -6.70 9.32 18.89
C ILE A 297 -6.84 10.64 18.13
N PHE A 298 -6.63 10.59 16.81
CA PHE A 298 -6.88 11.71 15.91
C PHE A 298 -8.27 11.54 15.28
N SER A 299 -9.06 12.61 15.21
CA SER A 299 -10.39 12.58 14.59
C SER A 299 -10.72 13.88 13.89
N GLY A 300 -11.58 13.77 12.87
CA GLY A 300 -12.00 14.88 12.03
C GLY A 300 -10.96 15.18 10.95
N ASN A 301 -11.17 14.58 9.77
CA ASN A 301 -10.34 14.79 8.57
C ASN A 301 -8.84 14.63 8.83
N VAL A 302 -8.44 13.47 9.35
CA VAL A 302 -7.04 13.16 9.63
C VAL A 302 -6.28 13.08 8.32
N THR A 303 -5.25 13.91 8.19
CA THR A 303 -4.31 13.88 7.07
C THR A 303 -2.89 13.75 7.62
N ALA A 304 -2.09 12.89 7.02
CA ALA A 304 -0.71 12.67 7.40
C ALA A 304 0.19 12.70 6.16
N THR A 305 1.32 13.38 6.27
CA THR A 305 2.36 13.41 5.24
C THR A 305 3.69 13.00 5.87
N GLY A 306 4.48 12.24 5.14
CA GLY A 306 5.80 11.79 5.60
C GLY A 306 6.81 11.80 4.47
N SER A 307 7.98 12.39 4.71
CA SER A 307 9.06 12.50 3.73
C SER A 307 10.20 11.58 4.17
N GLY A 308 10.09 10.30 3.83
CA GLY A 308 11.13 9.30 4.08
C GLY A 308 11.90 8.96 2.80
N ALA A 309 12.29 7.68 2.65
CA ALA A 309 12.81 7.17 1.39
C ALA A 309 11.80 7.25 0.23
N GLN A 310 10.50 7.45 0.53
CA GLN A 310 9.39 7.73 -0.38
C GLN A 310 8.45 8.74 0.30
N LEU A 311 7.74 9.54 -0.49
CA LEU A 311 6.74 10.47 0.02
C LEU A 311 5.42 9.73 0.25
N LEU A 312 4.99 9.68 1.50
CA LEU A 312 3.72 9.07 1.92
C LEU A 312 2.70 10.16 2.23
N GLN A 313 1.49 9.97 1.74
CA GLN A 313 0.31 10.74 2.10
C GLN A 313 -0.77 9.76 2.58
N ALA A 314 -1.45 10.08 3.67
CA ALA A 314 -2.48 9.23 4.25
C ALA A 314 -3.65 10.08 4.74
N ASN A 315 -4.88 9.65 4.45
CA ASN A 315 -6.11 10.31 4.87
C ASN A 315 -7.03 9.28 5.53
N ALA A 316 -7.74 9.68 6.58
CA ALA A 316 -8.77 8.89 7.27
C ALA A 316 -9.71 9.82 8.07
N GLY A 317 -10.91 9.37 8.43
CA GLY A 317 -11.77 10.13 9.34
C GLY A 317 -11.30 10.04 10.79
N ARG A 318 -10.73 8.90 11.18
CA ARG A 318 -10.21 8.64 12.53
C ARG A 318 -9.00 7.71 12.52
N VAL A 319 -8.02 8.00 13.38
CA VAL A 319 -6.80 7.20 13.56
C VAL A 319 -6.50 7.01 15.05
N VAL A 320 -6.37 5.76 15.49
CA VAL A 320 -5.97 5.38 16.84
C VAL A 320 -4.57 4.79 16.82
N LEU A 321 -3.67 5.39 17.57
CA LEU A 321 -2.32 4.89 17.84
C LEU A 321 -2.29 4.26 19.23
N ASP A 322 -2.00 2.97 19.32
CA ASP A 322 -1.83 2.28 20.61
C ASP A 322 -0.36 2.14 20.97
N PHE A 323 -0.03 2.43 22.22
CA PHE A 323 1.34 2.39 22.73
C PHE A 323 1.50 1.33 23.81
N ALA A 324 2.63 0.64 23.76
CA ALA A 324 3.14 -0.20 24.83
C ALA A 324 3.92 0.64 25.86
N ALA A 325 4.47 -0.01 26.90
CA ALA A 325 5.31 0.65 27.88
C ALA A 325 6.46 1.43 27.22
N LYS A 326 6.92 2.51 27.88
CA LYS A 326 7.94 3.45 27.37
C LYS A 326 7.52 4.19 26.07
N ASN A 327 6.22 4.33 25.83
CA ASN A 327 5.65 5.05 24.68
C ASN A 327 6.08 4.46 23.32
N LEU A 328 6.26 3.13 23.25
CA LEU A 328 6.57 2.42 22.01
C LEU A 328 5.28 2.13 21.23
N LEU A 329 5.19 2.57 19.98
CA LEU A 329 4.01 2.36 19.15
C LEU A 329 3.85 0.86 18.84
N LYS A 330 2.67 0.30 19.12
CA LYS A 330 2.34 -1.12 18.96
C LYS A 330 1.44 -1.36 17.76
N SER A 331 0.40 -0.56 17.60
CA SER A 331 -0.56 -0.68 16.51
C SER A 331 -1.13 0.68 16.09
N VAL A 332 -1.58 0.73 14.85
CA VAL A 332 -2.31 1.87 14.28
C VAL A 332 -3.60 1.34 13.69
N HIS A 333 -4.73 1.86 14.11
CA HIS A 333 -6.04 1.57 13.54
C HIS A 333 -6.57 2.83 12.86
N ALA A 334 -6.78 2.77 11.56
CA ALA A 334 -7.37 3.86 10.79
C ALA A 334 -8.73 3.44 10.22
N GLU A 335 -9.73 4.31 10.32
CA GLU A 335 -11.10 4.05 9.89
C GLU A 335 -11.73 5.29 9.21
N ASP A 336 -12.95 5.12 8.72
CA ASP A 336 -13.72 6.14 7.99
C ASP A 336 -13.04 6.59 6.67
N ASN A 337 -12.95 5.64 5.73
CA ASN A 337 -12.42 5.83 4.37
C ASN A 337 -10.92 6.15 4.32
N VAL A 338 -10.12 5.15 4.70
CA VAL A 338 -8.68 5.22 4.63
C VAL A 338 -8.20 5.28 3.19
N ARG A 339 -7.37 6.28 2.88
CA ARG A 339 -6.63 6.39 1.62
C ARG A 339 -5.15 6.58 1.91
N LEU A 340 -4.30 5.70 1.39
CA LEU A 340 -2.85 5.81 1.48
C LEU A 340 -2.28 5.99 0.08
N LEU A 341 -1.45 6.98 -0.13
CA LEU A 341 -0.80 7.27 -1.40
C LEU A 341 0.70 7.33 -1.19
N GLN A 342 1.42 6.51 -1.92
CA GLN A 342 2.87 6.40 -1.88
C GLN A 342 3.42 6.85 -3.23
N HIS A 343 4.19 7.93 -3.22
CA HIS A 343 4.85 8.44 -4.42
C HIS A 343 6.27 7.88 -4.53
N PRO A 344 6.78 7.68 -5.75
CA PRO A 344 8.17 7.30 -5.97
C PRO A 344 9.12 8.43 -5.55
N ASN A 345 10.30 8.06 -5.08
CA ASN A 345 11.33 9.03 -4.72
C ASN A 345 12.12 9.45 -5.97
N PRO A 346 12.19 10.75 -6.30
CA PRO A 346 12.90 11.23 -7.49
C PRO A 346 14.42 11.01 -7.47
N SER A 347 15.01 10.65 -6.32
CA SER A 347 16.46 10.54 -6.12
C SER A 347 17.01 9.11 -5.94
N GLY A 348 16.16 8.08 -6.03
CA GLY A 348 16.57 6.67 -5.90
C GLY A 348 16.92 6.00 -7.24
N PRO A 349 17.77 4.96 -7.27
CA PRO A 349 18.02 4.18 -8.47
C PRO A 349 16.72 3.48 -8.89
N SER A 350 16.30 3.74 -10.11
CA SER A 350 14.99 3.41 -10.67
C SER A 350 14.66 1.91 -10.64
N ALA A 351 13.59 1.58 -9.92
CA ALA A 351 12.75 0.41 -10.19
C ALA A 351 11.26 0.83 -10.09
N GLY A 352 10.81 1.57 -11.11
CA GLY A 352 9.41 1.97 -11.31
C GLY A 352 9.02 3.27 -10.61
N ALA A 353 9.00 4.38 -11.35
CA ALA A 353 8.31 5.59 -10.95
C ALA A 353 6.79 5.34 -11.00
N GLN A 354 6.24 4.67 -9.99
CA GLN A 354 4.84 4.33 -9.90
C GLN A 354 4.26 4.82 -8.57
N ASP A 355 3.13 5.52 -8.67
CA ASP A 355 2.30 5.85 -7.52
C ASP A 355 1.49 4.61 -7.13
N VAL A 356 1.51 4.29 -5.84
CA VAL A 356 0.69 3.21 -5.28
C VAL A 356 -0.33 3.82 -4.33
N GLU A 357 -1.59 3.55 -4.60
CA GLU A 357 -2.73 4.04 -3.84
C GLU A 357 -3.51 2.86 -3.23
N LEU A 358 -3.66 2.84 -1.91
CA LEU A 358 -4.57 1.94 -1.20
C LEU A 358 -5.81 2.72 -0.77
N SER A 359 -7.00 2.18 -1.05
CA SER A 359 -8.27 2.67 -0.54
C SER A 359 -9.03 1.54 0.16
N ALA A 360 -9.46 1.76 1.41
CA ALA A 360 -10.22 0.79 2.20
C ALA A 360 -11.07 1.49 3.27
N PRO A 361 -12.17 0.89 3.75
CA PRO A 361 -12.93 1.42 4.88
C PRO A 361 -12.09 1.54 6.15
N VAL A 362 -11.29 0.50 6.44
CA VAL A 362 -10.48 0.37 7.64
C VAL A 362 -9.12 -0.27 7.28
N VAL A 363 -8.06 0.21 7.92
CA VAL A 363 -6.72 -0.39 7.85
C VAL A 363 -6.08 -0.48 9.24
N ASP A 364 -5.67 -1.68 9.60
CA ASP A 364 -4.92 -1.98 10.82
C ASP A 364 -3.44 -2.21 10.48
N PHE A 365 -2.55 -1.57 11.23
CA PHE A 365 -1.11 -1.79 11.17
C PHE A 365 -0.63 -2.34 12.50
N VAL A 366 0.21 -3.37 12.44
CA VAL A 366 0.88 -3.95 13.60
C VAL A 366 2.38 -3.75 13.45
N LEU A 367 2.99 -3.22 14.51
CA LEU A 367 4.41 -2.94 14.57
C LEU A 367 5.12 -4.00 15.43
N SER A 368 6.33 -4.35 15.03
CA SER A 368 7.25 -5.18 15.81
C SER A 368 7.82 -4.41 17.01
N GLN A 369 8.49 -5.12 17.94
CA GLN A 369 9.16 -4.49 19.09
C GLN A 369 10.23 -3.47 18.70
N ALA A 370 10.80 -3.60 17.49
CA ALA A 370 11.76 -2.66 16.93
C ALA A 370 11.09 -1.46 16.21
N SER A 371 9.77 -1.28 16.37
CA SER A 371 8.99 -0.20 15.74
C SER A 371 9.01 -0.20 14.20
N HIS A 372 9.29 -1.35 13.59
CA HIS A 372 9.09 -1.59 12.16
C HIS A 372 7.71 -2.20 11.91
N LEU A 373 7.07 -1.86 10.79
CA LEU A 373 5.87 -2.54 10.33
C LEU A 373 6.14 -4.04 10.20
N ASP A 374 5.23 -4.85 10.74
CA ASP A 374 5.25 -6.32 10.65
C ASP A 374 4.11 -6.81 9.76
N ARG A 375 2.91 -6.24 9.97
CA ARG A 375 1.69 -6.62 9.27
C ARG A 375 0.79 -5.40 9.04
N ALA A 376 0.10 -5.39 7.90
CA ALA A 376 -1.05 -4.50 7.68
C ALA A 376 -2.24 -5.30 7.14
N GLU A 377 -3.46 -4.89 7.52
CA GLU A 377 -4.68 -5.62 7.19
C GLU A 377 -5.82 -4.64 6.89
N THR A 378 -6.55 -4.87 5.80
CA THR A 378 -7.76 -4.09 5.50
C THR A 378 -9.00 -4.82 6.03
N SER A 379 -10.02 -4.07 6.41
CA SER A 379 -11.35 -4.61 6.69
C SER A 379 -12.39 -4.02 5.74
N GLY A 380 -13.14 -4.89 5.07
CA GLY A 380 -14.07 -4.51 4.01
C GLY A 380 -13.40 -4.41 2.63
N ALA A 381 -14.23 -4.19 1.61
CA ALA A 381 -13.80 -4.12 0.21
C ALA A 381 -12.71 -3.06 0.04
N ALA A 382 -11.56 -3.50 -0.46
CA ALA A 382 -10.38 -2.67 -0.60
C ALA A 382 -9.86 -2.70 -2.03
N GLN A 383 -9.11 -1.65 -2.37
CA GLN A 383 -8.62 -1.39 -3.70
C GLN A 383 -7.19 -0.90 -3.65
N ILE A 384 -6.31 -1.50 -4.46
CA ILE A 384 -4.94 -1.05 -4.69
C ILE A 384 -4.85 -0.59 -6.13
N ALA A 385 -4.49 0.67 -6.36
CA ALA A 385 -4.21 1.20 -7.69
C ALA A 385 -2.71 1.47 -7.82
N VAL A 386 -2.12 1.00 -8.91
CA VAL A 386 -0.73 1.26 -9.29
C VAL A 386 -0.75 2.06 -10.59
N ARG A 387 -0.21 3.28 -10.56
CA ARG A 387 -0.22 4.21 -11.70
C ARG A 387 1.19 4.63 -12.04
N SER A 388 1.48 4.80 -13.32
CA SER A 388 2.77 5.34 -13.75
C SER A 388 2.86 6.84 -13.44
N ALA A 389 3.89 7.27 -12.72
CA ALA A 389 4.03 8.65 -12.24
C ALA A 389 4.45 9.68 -13.32
N VAL A 390 4.75 9.21 -14.55
CA VAL A 390 5.40 10.03 -15.60
C VAL A 390 4.39 10.71 -16.55
N THR A 391 3.16 10.21 -16.67
CA THR A 391 2.10 10.82 -17.51
C THR A 391 0.72 10.53 -16.93
N GLY A 392 -0.17 11.53 -16.89
CA GLY A 392 -1.56 11.37 -16.39
C GLY A 392 -2.44 10.40 -17.19
N ASN A 393 -1.93 9.90 -18.34
CA ASN A 393 -2.53 8.88 -19.19
C ASN A 393 -1.63 7.62 -19.28
N GLY A 394 -0.78 7.35 -18.28
CA GLY A 394 0.06 6.15 -18.27
C GLY A 394 -0.71 4.84 -18.02
N PRO A 395 -0.06 3.67 -18.16
CA PRO A 395 -0.67 2.40 -17.80
C PRO A 395 -1.06 2.39 -16.32
N GLN A 396 -2.24 1.83 -16.04
CA GLN A 396 -2.79 1.70 -14.69
C GLN A 396 -3.12 0.23 -14.41
N THR A 397 -2.81 -0.24 -13.22
CA THR A 397 -3.29 -1.53 -12.71
C THR A 397 -4.12 -1.33 -11.47
N LEU A 398 -5.28 -1.96 -11.44
CA LEU A 398 -6.24 -1.93 -10.36
C LEU A 398 -6.42 -3.33 -9.79
N VAL A 399 -6.25 -3.48 -8.48
CA VAL A 399 -6.43 -4.74 -7.78
C VAL A 399 -7.49 -4.54 -6.70
N THR A 400 -8.56 -5.34 -6.73
CA THR A 400 -9.63 -5.30 -5.72
C THR A 400 -9.77 -6.65 -5.05
N ALA A 401 -10.10 -6.66 -3.76
CA ALA A 401 -10.44 -7.85 -3.00
C ALA A 401 -11.31 -7.45 -1.79
N GLY A 402 -12.03 -8.40 -1.20
CA GLY A 402 -12.80 -8.17 0.03
C GLY A 402 -11.91 -7.94 1.27
N LYS A 403 -10.63 -8.34 1.20
CA LYS A 403 -9.65 -8.14 2.25
C LYS A 403 -8.22 -8.27 1.71
N PHE A 404 -7.33 -7.36 2.11
CA PHE A 404 -5.89 -7.49 1.91
C PHE A 404 -5.14 -7.69 3.23
N VAL A 405 -4.13 -8.55 3.20
CA VAL A 405 -3.15 -8.73 4.27
C VAL A 405 -1.76 -8.54 3.67
N ALA A 406 -1.05 -7.54 4.16
CA ALA A 406 0.35 -7.29 3.82
C ALA A 406 1.27 -7.78 4.95
N ARG A 407 2.41 -8.36 4.58
CA ARG A 407 3.49 -8.74 5.51
C ARG A 407 4.79 -8.07 5.13
N PHE A 408 5.53 -7.67 6.16
CA PHE A 408 6.79 -6.98 6.03
C PHE A 408 7.92 -7.85 6.57
N ASP A 409 9.12 -7.70 6.01
CA ASP A 409 10.29 -8.38 6.53
C ASP A 409 10.87 -7.68 7.76
N ARG A 410 11.95 -8.23 8.33
CA ARG A 410 12.59 -7.66 9.55
C ARG A 410 13.16 -6.25 9.36
N SER A 411 13.30 -5.78 8.13
CA SER A 411 13.73 -4.41 7.80
C SER A 411 12.56 -3.45 7.57
N GLY A 412 11.32 -3.95 7.66
CA GLY A 412 10.10 -3.20 7.37
C GLY A 412 9.82 -3.07 5.87
N GLN A 413 10.44 -3.88 5.00
CA GLN A 413 10.15 -3.91 3.57
C GLN A 413 8.98 -4.84 3.26
N LEU A 414 8.11 -4.44 2.33
CA LEU A 414 6.97 -5.26 1.90
C LEU A 414 7.48 -6.56 1.26
N SER A 415 6.98 -7.70 1.74
CA SER A 415 7.41 -9.03 1.29
C SER A 415 6.29 -9.84 0.64
N LEU A 416 5.05 -9.65 1.12
CA LEU A 416 3.89 -10.40 0.66
C LEU A 416 2.63 -9.53 0.76
N VAL A 417 1.76 -9.61 -0.23
CA VAL A 417 0.39 -9.09 -0.18
C VAL A 417 -0.57 -10.20 -0.59
N GLN A 418 -1.51 -10.52 0.28
CA GLN A 418 -2.56 -11.51 0.03
C GLN A 418 -3.92 -10.80 -0.06
N GLY A 419 -4.64 -10.99 -1.15
CA GLY A 419 -6.02 -10.56 -1.32
C GLY A 419 -6.97 -11.75 -1.32
N THR A 420 -8.05 -11.70 -0.57
CA THR A 420 -9.05 -12.78 -0.49
C THR A 420 -10.45 -12.24 -0.68
N THR A 421 -11.38 -13.12 -1.09
CA THR A 421 -12.77 -12.80 -1.42
C THR A 421 -12.85 -11.98 -2.70
N ASP A 422 -13.14 -12.65 -3.81
CA ASP A 422 -13.34 -12.05 -5.14
C ASP A 422 -12.21 -11.12 -5.60
N ALA A 423 -10.99 -11.65 -5.58
CA ALA A 423 -9.82 -10.95 -6.09
C ALA A 423 -9.95 -10.69 -7.59
N ARG A 424 -9.74 -9.43 -8.00
CA ARG A 424 -9.79 -9.00 -9.40
C ARG A 424 -8.64 -8.06 -9.72
N ILE A 425 -7.98 -8.31 -10.84
CA ILE A 425 -6.96 -7.44 -11.42
C ILE A 425 -7.50 -6.87 -12.73
N VAL A 426 -7.36 -5.56 -12.92
CA VAL A 426 -7.64 -4.87 -14.18
C VAL A 426 -6.41 -4.07 -14.56
N SER A 427 -5.75 -4.42 -15.66
CA SER A 427 -4.66 -3.63 -16.23
C SER A 427 -5.17 -2.88 -17.45
N GLN A 428 -5.08 -1.55 -17.40
CA GLN A 428 -5.53 -0.64 -18.43
C GLN A 428 -4.31 0.01 -19.08
N ASN A 429 -4.18 -0.20 -20.39
CA ASN A 429 -3.15 0.42 -21.20
C ASN A 429 -3.85 1.31 -22.25
N PRO A 430 -3.47 2.59 -22.38
CA PRO A 430 -4.10 3.47 -23.36
C PRO A 430 -4.09 2.88 -24.77
N GLY A 431 -5.25 2.87 -25.43
CA GLY A 431 -5.40 2.35 -26.79
C GLY A 431 -5.44 0.82 -26.91
N GLN A 432 -5.37 0.08 -25.81
CA GLN A 432 -5.52 -1.38 -25.77
C GLN A 432 -6.77 -1.76 -24.95
N PRO A 433 -7.42 -2.89 -25.26
CA PRO A 433 -8.49 -3.41 -24.41
C PRO A 433 -7.96 -3.73 -23.01
N ASP A 434 -8.82 -3.57 -22.01
CA ASP A 434 -8.49 -3.89 -20.63
C ASP A 434 -8.13 -5.37 -20.49
N ARG A 435 -7.05 -5.64 -19.76
CA ARG A 435 -6.69 -7.00 -19.35
C ARG A 435 -7.28 -7.27 -17.99
N VAL A 436 -8.09 -8.30 -17.88
CA VAL A 436 -8.83 -8.60 -16.65
C VAL A 436 -8.50 -10.01 -16.19
N SER A 437 -8.20 -10.16 -14.90
CA SER A 437 -8.18 -11.46 -14.25
C SER A 437 -9.01 -11.48 -12.97
N THR A 438 -9.66 -12.61 -12.68
CA THR A 438 -10.47 -12.83 -11.48
C THR A 438 -10.14 -14.16 -10.84
N SER A 439 -10.30 -14.26 -9.51
CA SER A 439 -10.01 -15.45 -8.71
C SER A 439 -10.57 -15.30 -7.30
N GLN A 440 -10.72 -16.38 -6.52
CA GLN A 440 -11.09 -16.26 -5.10
C GLN A 440 -9.99 -15.61 -4.25
N ALA A 441 -8.72 -15.87 -4.58
CA ALA A 441 -7.58 -15.32 -3.85
C ALA A 441 -6.43 -14.94 -4.79
N ILE A 442 -5.67 -13.92 -4.38
CA ILE A 442 -4.45 -13.46 -5.02
C ILE A 442 -3.34 -13.34 -3.99
N GLU A 443 -2.13 -13.71 -4.36
CA GLU A 443 -0.92 -13.52 -3.57
C GLU A 443 0.15 -12.89 -4.45
N ALA A 444 0.73 -11.77 -4.00
CA ALA A 444 1.86 -11.11 -4.63
C ALA A 444 3.07 -11.19 -3.70
N ALA A 445 4.13 -11.87 -4.13
CA ALA A 445 5.42 -11.93 -3.44
C ALA A 445 6.34 -10.82 -3.97
N PHE A 446 7.12 -10.20 -3.10
CA PHE A 446 8.00 -9.08 -3.42
C PHE A 446 9.47 -9.44 -3.16
N ARG A 447 10.36 -8.95 -4.03
CA ARG A 447 11.81 -9.13 -3.86
C ARG A 447 12.35 -8.18 -2.79
N ARG A 448 13.43 -8.58 -2.13
CA ARG A 448 14.23 -7.66 -1.31
C ARG A 448 14.77 -6.53 -2.19
N GLY A 449 14.55 -5.28 -1.77
CA GLY A 449 14.88 -4.10 -2.57
C GLY A 449 13.75 -3.61 -3.49
N GLY A 450 12.59 -4.29 -3.51
CA GLY A 450 11.39 -3.84 -4.22
C GLY A 450 11.10 -4.61 -5.51
N GLY A 451 9.90 -4.38 -6.04
CA GLY A 451 9.38 -5.06 -7.23
C GLY A 451 8.72 -6.40 -6.92
N ILE A 452 7.80 -6.80 -7.79
CA ILE A 452 7.04 -8.05 -7.66
C ILE A 452 7.89 -9.22 -8.18
N GLU A 453 8.06 -10.22 -7.33
CA GLU A 453 8.71 -11.49 -7.67
C GLU A 453 7.75 -12.40 -8.44
N SER A 454 6.54 -12.58 -7.93
CA SER A 454 5.51 -13.40 -8.55
C SER A 454 4.12 -13.02 -8.08
N ILE A 455 3.11 -13.29 -8.92
CA ILE A 455 1.69 -13.16 -8.60
C ILE A 455 1.06 -14.53 -8.77
N VAL A 456 0.31 -14.98 -7.78
CA VAL A 456 -0.41 -16.26 -7.80
C VAL A 456 -1.89 -16.01 -7.55
N GLN A 457 -2.74 -16.42 -8.49
CA GLN A 457 -4.19 -16.40 -8.35
C GLN A 457 -4.71 -17.84 -8.18
N GLN A 458 -5.70 -18.04 -7.30
CA GLN A 458 -6.22 -19.37 -6.95
C GLN A 458 -7.75 -19.35 -6.74
N GLY A 459 -8.37 -20.50 -6.95
CA GLY A 459 -9.81 -20.71 -6.74
C GLY A 459 -10.63 -20.20 -7.92
N GLY A 460 -10.50 -20.85 -9.07
CA GLY A 460 -11.27 -20.52 -10.28
C GLY A 460 -10.77 -19.24 -10.99
N VAL A 461 -9.54 -19.29 -11.49
CA VAL A 461 -8.95 -18.18 -12.25
C VAL A 461 -9.65 -18.03 -13.61
N THR A 462 -10.03 -16.79 -13.93
CA THR A 462 -10.36 -16.37 -15.30
C THR A 462 -9.41 -15.25 -15.70
N TYR A 463 -8.93 -15.28 -16.93
CA TYR A 463 -8.05 -14.28 -17.54
C TYR A 463 -8.59 -13.89 -18.91
N THR A 464 -8.56 -12.60 -19.24
CA THR A 464 -8.99 -12.06 -20.53
C THR A 464 -8.00 -10.98 -20.98
N ASP A 465 -7.51 -11.08 -22.21
CA ASP A 465 -6.55 -10.17 -22.85
C ASP A 465 -6.85 -10.11 -24.35
N GLY A 466 -7.62 -9.09 -24.77
CA GLY A 466 -8.14 -9.03 -26.13
C GLY A 466 -9.04 -10.24 -26.46
N GLU A 467 -8.73 -10.95 -27.55
CA GLU A 467 -9.44 -12.17 -27.96
C GLU A 467 -9.08 -13.39 -27.10
N ARG A 468 -7.95 -13.34 -26.38
CA ARG A 468 -7.47 -14.45 -25.57
C ARG A 468 -8.25 -14.50 -24.26
N LYS A 469 -8.85 -15.65 -23.97
CA LYS A 469 -9.43 -15.97 -22.67
C LYS A 469 -8.82 -17.23 -22.12
N ALA A 470 -8.58 -17.28 -20.83
CA ALA A 470 -8.03 -18.45 -20.17
C ALA A 470 -8.69 -18.71 -18.82
N TRP A 471 -8.76 -19.98 -18.46
CA TRP A 471 -9.32 -20.47 -17.21
C TRP A 471 -8.39 -21.51 -16.59
N GLY A 472 -8.47 -21.70 -15.28
CA GLY A 472 -7.81 -22.77 -14.53
C GLY A 472 -8.05 -22.63 -13.04
N ASP A 473 -7.68 -23.62 -12.24
CA ASP A 473 -7.79 -23.50 -10.78
C ASP A 473 -6.74 -22.52 -10.21
N ARG A 474 -5.54 -22.51 -10.80
CA ARG A 474 -4.41 -21.69 -10.36
C ARG A 474 -3.64 -21.09 -11.53
N ALA A 475 -3.29 -19.82 -11.38
CA ALA A 475 -2.42 -19.09 -12.29
C ALA A 475 -1.21 -18.52 -11.54
N ARG A 476 -0.01 -18.70 -12.06
CA ARG A 476 1.21 -18.06 -11.56
C ARG A 476 1.82 -17.21 -12.66
N TYR A 477 1.98 -15.92 -12.37
CA TYR A 477 2.66 -14.98 -13.24
C TYR A 477 3.99 -14.55 -12.63
N THR A 478 5.06 -14.59 -13.43
CA THR A 478 6.39 -14.13 -13.05
C THR A 478 6.75 -12.90 -13.90
N PRO A 479 6.84 -11.69 -13.31
CA PRO A 479 7.11 -10.49 -14.10
C PRO A 479 8.49 -10.45 -14.77
N ALA A 480 9.51 -11.12 -14.21
CA ALA A 480 10.87 -11.07 -14.76
C ALA A 480 11.02 -11.74 -16.12
N ASP A 481 10.34 -12.86 -16.34
CA ASP A 481 10.34 -13.61 -17.60
C ASP A 481 9.03 -13.41 -18.40
N GLN A 482 8.07 -12.70 -17.83
CA GLN A 482 6.73 -12.46 -18.38
C GLN A 482 5.93 -13.74 -18.68
N VAL A 483 6.20 -14.81 -17.92
CA VAL A 483 5.54 -16.11 -18.11
C VAL A 483 4.31 -16.24 -17.21
N LEU A 484 3.18 -16.63 -17.82
CA LEU A 484 1.96 -17.06 -17.15
C LEU A 484 1.83 -18.58 -17.20
N VAL A 485 1.79 -19.24 -16.04
CA VAL A 485 1.56 -20.68 -15.91
C VAL A 485 0.16 -20.92 -15.36
N LEU A 486 -0.64 -21.73 -16.06
CA LEU A 486 -1.99 -22.13 -15.68
C LEU A 486 -2.00 -23.63 -15.33
N THR A 487 -2.68 -23.98 -14.24
CA THR A 487 -2.79 -25.36 -13.73
C THR A 487 -4.18 -25.64 -13.17
N GLY A 488 -4.49 -26.91 -12.95
CA GLY A 488 -5.81 -27.36 -12.47
C GLY A 488 -6.86 -27.29 -13.56
N SER A 489 -6.68 -28.14 -14.59
CA SER A 489 -7.53 -28.23 -15.78
C SER A 489 -7.63 -26.92 -16.57
N PRO A 490 -6.50 -26.31 -16.96
CA PRO A 490 -6.53 -25.06 -17.68
C PRO A 490 -7.20 -25.20 -19.06
N ARG A 491 -7.89 -24.14 -19.47
CA ARG A 491 -8.50 -23.97 -20.80
C ARG A 491 -8.09 -22.62 -21.35
N VAL A 492 -7.64 -22.56 -22.59
CA VAL A 492 -7.32 -21.30 -23.29
C VAL A 492 -8.14 -21.25 -24.57
N THR A 493 -8.70 -20.08 -24.88
CA THR A 493 -9.36 -19.79 -26.15
C THR A 493 -8.75 -18.56 -26.78
N GLU A 494 -8.36 -18.65 -28.05
CA GLU A 494 -7.75 -17.55 -28.80
C GLU A 494 -8.10 -17.66 -30.28
N SER A 495 -8.67 -16.61 -30.84
CA SER A 495 -9.02 -16.48 -32.26
C SER A 495 -9.77 -17.70 -32.83
N GLY A 496 -10.66 -18.35 -32.08
CA GLY A 496 -11.41 -19.53 -32.55
C GLY A 496 -10.73 -20.89 -32.35
N MET A 497 -9.55 -20.92 -31.71
CA MET A 497 -8.93 -22.14 -31.18
C MET A 497 -9.26 -22.27 -29.69
N THR A 498 -9.65 -23.46 -29.25
CA THR A 498 -9.76 -23.84 -27.82
C THR A 498 -8.76 -24.94 -27.51
N THR A 499 -7.91 -24.75 -26.50
CA THR A 499 -6.96 -25.76 -26.02
C THR A 499 -7.18 -26.06 -24.54
N THR A 500 -7.08 -27.34 -24.16
CA THR A 500 -7.09 -27.84 -22.78
C THR A 500 -5.89 -28.75 -22.55
N ALA A 501 -5.36 -28.77 -21.32
CA ALA A 501 -4.23 -29.60 -20.91
C ALA A 501 -4.20 -29.74 -19.38
N ARG A 502 -3.19 -30.41 -18.81
CA ARG A 502 -2.94 -30.41 -17.35
C ARG A 502 -2.22 -29.13 -16.90
N THR A 503 -1.27 -28.66 -17.70
CA THR A 503 -0.50 -27.43 -17.48
C THR A 503 -0.40 -26.65 -18.78
N MET A 504 -0.52 -25.33 -18.71
CA MET A 504 -0.22 -24.44 -19.84
C MET A 504 0.72 -23.32 -19.42
N ARG A 505 1.66 -22.97 -20.29
CA ARG A 505 2.63 -21.89 -20.10
C ARG A 505 2.53 -20.93 -21.28
N LEU A 506 2.33 -19.65 -20.99
CA LEU A 506 2.17 -18.59 -21.98
C LEU A 506 3.21 -17.51 -21.72
N ASP A 507 4.00 -17.16 -22.73
CA ASP A 507 4.90 -16.02 -22.72
C ASP A 507 4.16 -14.79 -23.26
N ARG A 508 4.02 -13.76 -22.43
CA ARG A 508 3.26 -12.54 -22.78
C ARG A 508 4.01 -11.62 -23.74
N THR A 509 5.32 -11.79 -23.89
CA THR A 509 6.15 -10.96 -24.76
C THR A 509 6.19 -11.53 -26.16
N THR A 510 6.51 -12.82 -26.27
CA THR A 510 6.76 -13.48 -27.55
C THR A 510 5.48 -14.06 -28.16
N GLY A 511 4.44 -14.25 -27.35
CA GLY A 511 3.24 -14.98 -27.76
C GLY A 511 3.42 -16.49 -27.80
N ASN A 512 4.62 -17.01 -27.49
CA ASN A 512 4.87 -18.45 -27.41
C ASN A 512 4.01 -19.10 -26.33
N ALA A 513 3.51 -20.30 -26.62
CA ALA A 513 2.74 -21.09 -25.67
C ALA A 513 3.20 -22.54 -25.65
N ALA A 514 3.07 -23.19 -24.49
CA ALA A 514 3.29 -24.62 -24.33
C ALA A 514 2.15 -25.21 -23.51
N ALA A 515 1.71 -26.40 -23.87
CA ALA A 515 0.69 -27.17 -23.15
C ALA A 515 1.20 -28.60 -22.93
N GLU A 516 1.01 -29.11 -21.72
CA GLU A 516 1.54 -30.40 -21.29
C GLU A 516 0.47 -31.24 -20.58
N GLY A 517 0.42 -32.52 -20.94
CA GLY A 517 -0.47 -33.52 -20.37
C GLY A 517 -1.88 -33.46 -20.95
N ASP A 518 -2.31 -34.54 -21.61
CA ASP A 518 -3.65 -34.71 -22.18
C ASP A 518 -4.12 -33.52 -23.01
N VAL A 519 -3.25 -33.01 -23.90
CA VAL A 519 -3.54 -31.83 -24.72
C VAL A 519 -4.68 -32.14 -25.68
N LYS A 520 -5.69 -31.27 -25.70
CA LYS A 520 -6.78 -31.29 -26.68
C LYS A 520 -6.99 -29.89 -27.22
N SER A 521 -6.84 -29.72 -28.53
CA SER A 521 -7.10 -28.49 -29.25
C SER A 521 -8.29 -28.67 -30.21
N THR A 522 -9.10 -27.63 -30.36
CA THR A 522 -10.23 -27.60 -31.30
C THR A 522 -10.24 -26.25 -32.01
N TYR A 523 -10.23 -26.27 -33.34
CA TYR A 523 -10.28 -25.09 -34.21
C TYR A 523 -11.66 -25.01 -34.83
N SER A 524 -12.49 -24.04 -34.42
CA SER A 524 -13.92 -23.97 -34.78
C SER A 524 -14.29 -22.85 -35.75
N ASP A 525 -13.51 -21.78 -35.84
CA ASP A 525 -13.83 -20.63 -36.71
C ASP A 525 -13.26 -20.79 -38.13
N LEU A 526 -13.54 -21.94 -38.74
CA LEU A 526 -13.06 -22.28 -40.08
C LEU A 526 -14.08 -21.83 -41.12
N LYS A 527 -13.71 -20.88 -41.98
CA LYS A 527 -14.51 -20.54 -43.15
C LYS A 527 -14.41 -21.68 -44.17
N PRO A 528 -15.52 -22.20 -44.70
CA PRO A 528 -15.46 -23.21 -45.75
C PRO A 528 -14.74 -22.62 -46.96
N GLN A 529 -13.73 -23.35 -47.47
CA GLN A 529 -13.02 -22.92 -48.67
C GLN A 529 -13.74 -23.49 -49.90
N PRO A 530 -14.14 -22.64 -50.87
CA PRO A 530 -14.89 -23.08 -52.03
C PRO A 530 -14.15 -24.14 -52.85
N ASP A 531 -12.83 -24.14 -52.85
CA ASP A 531 -12.02 -24.88 -53.84
C ASP A 531 -11.70 -26.34 -53.49
N GLY A 532 -12.25 -26.89 -52.39
CA GLY A 532 -12.24 -28.31 -52.05
C GLY A 532 -10.86 -28.88 -51.67
N ALA A 533 -10.64 -29.16 -50.38
CA ALA A 533 -9.38 -29.69 -49.86
C ALA A 533 -9.62 -30.52 -48.58
N LEU A 534 -8.61 -31.22 -48.05
CA LEU A 534 -8.71 -32.14 -46.89
C LEU A 534 -9.25 -31.45 -45.63
N LEU A 535 -8.88 -30.17 -45.45
CA LEU A 535 -9.24 -29.33 -44.30
C LEU A 535 -10.24 -28.21 -44.67
N ALA A 536 -10.91 -28.31 -45.81
CA ALA A 536 -11.74 -27.23 -46.36
C ALA A 536 -13.16 -27.15 -45.78
N SER A 537 -13.56 -28.08 -44.91
CA SER A 537 -14.89 -28.09 -44.31
C SER A 537 -15.03 -26.98 -43.26
N ALA A 538 -16.27 -26.57 -42.99
CA ALA A 538 -16.57 -25.66 -41.90
C ALA A 538 -16.65 -26.37 -40.53
N SER A 539 -16.53 -27.71 -40.50
CA SER A 539 -16.54 -28.48 -39.26
C SER A 539 -15.25 -28.23 -38.46
N PRO A 540 -15.29 -28.32 -37.12
CA PRO A 540 -14.09 -28.12 -36.32
C PRO A 540 -12.99 -29.15 -36.59
N ILE A 541 -11.74 -28.69 -36.59
CA ILE A 541 -10.57 -29.59 -36.56
C ILE A 541 -10.21 -29.86 -35.11
N HIS A 542 -10.04 -31.12 -34.75
CA HIS A 542 -9.63 -31.53 -33.42
C HIS A 542 -8.21 -32.11 -33.47
N VAL A 543 -7.41 -31.80 -32.45
CA VAL A 543 -6.07 -32.35 -32.28
C VAL A 543 -5.88 -32.82 -30.84
N THR A 544 -5.35 -34.02 -30.64
CA THR A 544 -4.97 -34.53 -29.31
C THR A 544 -3.52 -34.96 -29.31
N ALA A 545 -2.81 -34.71 -28.22
CA ALA A 545 -1.42 -35.14 -28.05
C ALA A 545 -1.02 -35.14 -26.56
N ARG A 546 0.20 -35.61 -26.25
CA ARG A 546 0.76 -35.45 -24.90
C ARG A 546 1.22 -34.03 -24.62
N SER A 547 1.77 -33.35 -25.61
CA SER A 547 2.28 -31.98 -25.50
C SER A 547 2.05 -31.18 -26.78
N MET A 548 2.03 -29.87 -26.63
CA MET A 548 1.91 -28.91 -27.72
C MET A 548 2.81 -27.71 -27.44
N THR A 549 3.52 -27.23 -28.47
CA THR A 549 4.21 -25.95 -28.45
C THR A 549 3.73 -25.08 -29.59
N VAL A 550 3.56 -23.79 -29.34
CA VAL A 550 3.22 -22.78 -30.33
C VAL A 550 4.33 -21.75 -30.36
N HIS A 551 4.86 -21.52 -31.55
CA HIS A 551 5.82 -20.46 -31.80
C HIS A 551 5.11 -19.21 -32.33
N GLY A 552 5.47 -18.05 -31.80
CA GLY A 552 4.90 -16.77 -32.18
C GLY A 552 5.41 -16.32 -33.56
N THR A 553 4.48 -16.23 -34.51
CA THR A 553 4.61 -15.60 -35.85
C THR A 553 5.55 -16.30 -36.85
N PRO A 554 5.02 -17.10 -37.81
CA PRO A 554 3.63 -17.53 -37.93
C PRO A 554 3.24 -18.51 -36.82
N ALA A 555 1.95 -18.53 -36.46
CA ALA A 555 1.44 -19.35 -35.37
C ALA A 555 1.35 -20.84 -35.78
N VAL A 556 2.49 -21.53 -35.69
CA VAL A 556 2.57 -22.96 -35.98
C VAL A 556 2.53 -23.76 -34.68
N ALA A 557 1.60 -24.72 -34.62
CA ALA A 557 1.43 -25.60 -33.48
C ALA A 557 2.09 -26.96 -33.74
N LEU A 558 3.07 -27.32 -32.91
CA LEU A 558 3.71 -28.63 -32.91
C LEU A 558 3.11 -29.50 -31.80
N TYR A 559 2.42 -30.55 -32.20
CA TYR A 559 1.84 -31.56 -31.32
C TYR A 559 2.75 -32.79 -31.26
N THR A 560 3.04 -33.30 -30.07
CA THR A 560 3.98 -34.41 -29.87
C THR A 560 3.48 -35.43 -28.84
N GLY A 561 3.88 -36.69 -29.02
CA GLY A 561 3.52 -37.80 -28.15
C GLY A 561 2.13 -38.31 -28.48
N ASP A 562 2.07 -39.15 -29.51
CA ASP A 562 0.84 -39.79 -30.02
C ASP A 562 -0.18 -38.75 -30.50
N ALA A 563 0.28 -37.87 -31.40
CA ALA A 563 -0.53 -36.81 -31.96
C ALA A 563 -1.59 -37.40 -32.92
N ARG A 564 -2.84 -36.99 -32.73
CA ARG A 564 -3.98 -37.36 -33.57
C ARG A 564 -4.74 -36.12 -33.97
N LEU A 565 -4.91 -35.91 -35.26
CA LEU A 565 -5.69 -34.83 -35.84
C LEU A 565 -6.87 -35.42 -36.63
N TRP A 566 -8.07 -34.86 -36.46
CA TRP A 566 -9.20 -35.26 -37.27
C TRP A 566 -10.15 -34.10 -37.57
N GLN A 567 -10.83 -34.20 -38.70
CA GLN A 567 -11.94 -33.35 -39.10
C GLN A 567 -12.96 -34.23 -39.82
N ASP A 568 -14.22 -34.15 -39.41
CA ASP A 568 -15.29 -35.03 -39.90
C ASP A 568 -14.89 -36.52 -39.75
N ALA A 569 -14.66 -37.21 -40.86
CA ALA A 569 -14.26 -38.63 -40.90
C ALA A 569 -12.79 -38.84 -41.33
N ASN A 570 -12.04 -37.76 -41.59
CA ASN A 570 -10.64 -37.83 -41.97
C ASN A 570 -9.76 -37.79 -40.72
N ILE A 571 -8.85 -38.74 -40.56
CA ILE A 571 -8.00 -38.90 -39.36
C ILE A 571 -6.54 -39.02 -39.79
N VAL A 572 -5.64 -38.34 -39.08
CA VAL A 572 -4.18 -38.47 -39.18
C VAL A 572 -3.63 -38.73 -37.78
N GLU A 573 -2.86 -39.80 -37.62
CA GLU A 573 -2.19 -40.21 -36.38
C GLU A 573 -0.68 -40.32 -36.63
N ALA A 574 0.14 -39.75 -35.76
CA ALA A 574 1.60 -39.74 -35.90
C ALA A 574 2.32 -39.52 -34.57
N ALA A 575 3.64 -39.69 -34.55
CA ALA A 575 4.44 -39.36 -33.37
C ALA A 575 4.45 -37.84 -33.10
N SER A 576 4.50 -37.04 -34.18
CA SER A 576 4.30 -35.59 -34.14
C SER A 576 3.48 -35.09 -35.32
N ILE A 577 2.73 -34.01 -35.08
CA ILE A 577 1.98 -33.28 -36.10
C ILE A 577 2.27 -31.79 -35.91
N GLU A 578 2.86 -31.18 -36.93
CA GLU A 578 2.96 -29.72 -37.07
C GLU A 578 1.75 -29.24 -37.85
N PHE A 579 1.01 -28.28 -37.31
CA PHE A 579 -0.18 -27.72 -37.92
C PHE A 579 -0.08 -26.20 -37.99
N ASP A 580 -0.09 -25.68 -39.22
CA ASP A 580 -0.21 -24.26 -39.50
C ASP A 580 -1.67 -23.97 -39.85
N ARG A 581 -2.33 -23.26 -38.95
CA ARG A 581 -3.74 -22.92 -39.11
C ARG A 581 -3.96 -21.93 -40.26
N ASP A 582 -3.09 -20.93 -40.39
CA ASP A 582 -3.29 -19.80 -41.29
C ASP A 582 -3.08 -20.23 -42.74
N HIS A 583 -2.07 -21.08 -42.98
CA HIS A 583 -1.84 -21.70 -44.28
C HIS A 583 -2.62 -23.01 -44.48
N ARG A 584 -3.33 -23.49 -43.45
CA ARG A 584 -4.01 -24.80 -43.43
C ARG A 584 -3.10 -25.94 -43.90
N SER A 585 -1.85 -25.91 -43.45
CA SER A 585 -0.86 -26.93 -43.79
C SER A 585 -0.59 -27.84 -42.60
N MET A 586 -0.19 -29.07 -42.89
CA MET A 586 0.13 -30.07 -41.89
C MET A 586 1.35 -30.88 -42.31
N VAL A 587 2.23 -31.12 -41.35
CA VAL A 587 3.33 -32.08 -41.49
C VAL A 587 3.22 -33.10 -40.37
N ALA A 588 2.95 -34.35 -40.71
CA ALA A 588 2.94 -35.45 -39.76
C ALA A 588 4.21 -36.30 -39.93
N SER A 589 4.87 -36.63 -38.82
CA SER A 589 6.11 -37.40 -38.82
C SER A 589 6.01 -38.62 -37.91
N GLY A 590 6.44 -39.76 -38.40
CA GLY A 590 6.60 -40.98 -37.62
C GLY A 590 7.84 -40.95 -36.73
N ALA A 591 7.93 -41.94 -35.86
CA ALA A 591 9.11 -42.26 -35.04
C ALA A 591 9.51 -43.74 -35.29
N PRO A 592 10.70 -44.19 -34.87
CA PRO A 592 11.05 -45.60 -34.93
C PRO A 592 9.98 -46.48 -34.26
N GLY A 593 9.36 -47.38 -35.04
CA GLY A 593 8.26 -48.23 -34.57
C GLY A 593 6.85 -47.61 -34.61
N GLN A 594 6.71 -46.35 -35.05
CA GLN A 594 5.44 -45.64 -35.17
C GLN A 594 5.37 -44.88 -36.50
N SER A 595 4.70 -45.46 -37.50
CA SER A 595 4.43 -44.78 -38.77
C SER A 595 3.32 -43.74 -38.63
N VAL A 596 3.28 -42.78 -39.56
CA VAL A 596 2.09 -41.96 -39.78
C VAL A 596 0.99 -42.86 -40.31
N SER A 597 -0.21 -42.74 -39.76
CA SER A 597 -1.42 -43.46 -40.16
C SER A 597 -2.49 -42.45 -40.54
N THR A 598 -3.00 -42.54 -41.76
CA THR A 598 -4.01 -41.63 -42.30
C THR A 598 -5.21 -42.43 -42.79
N VAL A 599 -6.41 -42.03 -42.37
CA VAL A 599 -7.68 -42.58 -42.88
C VAL A 599 -8.40 -41.47 -43.61
N LEU A 600 -8.64 -41.68 -44.90
CA LEU A 600 -9.41 -40.79 -45.76
C LEU A 600 -10.72 -41.47 -46.17
N MET A 601 -11.82 -40.72 -46.22
CA MET A 601 -13.10 -41.26 -46.70
C MET A 601 -13.29 -41.00 -48.19
N ARG A 602 -13.36 -42.06 -48.98
CA ARG A 602 -13.81 -41.98 -50.38
C ARG A 602 -15.32 -42.11 -50.41
N THR A 603 -15.99 -41.28 -51.21
CA THR A 603 -17.42 -41.46 -51.53
C THR A 603 -17.57 -41.76 -53.01
N ASP A 604 -18.18 -42.89 -53.36
CA ASP A 604 -18.43 -43.27 -54.75
C ASP A 604 -19.59 -42.48 -55.38
N GLN A 605 -19.85 -42.69 -56.69
CA GLN A 605 -20.97 -42.05 -57.41
C GLN A 605 -22.35 -42.44 -56.85
N LYS A 606 -22.45 -43.55 -56.11
CA LYS A 606 -23.67 -44.05 -55.45
C LYS A 606 -23.78 -43.61 -53.98
N GLN A 607 -22.93 -42.68 -53.53
CA GLN A 607 -22.82 -42.18 -52.16
C GLN A 607 -22.38 -43.21 -51.11
N ASN A 608 -21.79 -44.34 -51.49
CA ASN A 608 -21.20 -45.26 -50.52
C ASN A 608 -19.81 -44.77 -50.09
N SER A 609 -19.58 -44.73 -48.78
CA SER A 609 -18.30 -44.31 -48.22
C SER A 609 -17.37 -45.51 -47.95
N THR A 610 -16.18 -45.50 -48.55
CA THR A 610 -15.12 -46.51 -48.30
C THR A 610 -13.91 -45.86 -47.63
N PRO A 611 -13.43 -46.35 -46.48
CA PRO A 611 -12.20 -45.86 -45.88
C PRO A 611 -10.98 -46.28 -46.70
N VAL A 612 -10.06 -45.34 -46.91
CA VAL A 612 -8.74 -45.54 -47.50
C VAL A 612 -7.71 -45.32 -46.40
N ALA A 613 -7.05 -46.39 -45.97
CA ALA A 613 -6.00 -46.31 -44.95
C ALA A 613 -4.63 -46.22 -45.61
N VAL A 614 -3.83 -45.24 -45.23
CA VAL A 614 -2.47 -45.03 -45.73
C VAL A 614 -1.50 -44.98 -44.55
N THR A 615 -0.41 -45.73 -44.61
CA THR A 615 0.69 -45.59 -43.65
C THR A 615 1.95 -45.11 -44.35
N SER A 616 2.71 -44.21 -43.75
CA SER A 616 4.00 -43.70 -44.28
C SER A 616 4.95 -43.27 -43.16
N SER A 617 6.20 -42.94 -43.49
CA SER A 617 7.13 -42.32 -42.53
C SER A 617 6.82 -40.84 -42.29
N ARG A 618 6.36 -40.14 -43.34
CA ARG A 618 6.03 -38.71 -43.31
C ARG A 618 4.81 -38.43 -44.18
N LEU A 619 4.04 -37.42 -43.77
CA LEU A 619 2.96 -36.82 -44.55
C LEU A 619 3.16 -35.31 -44.58
N THR A 620 3.00 -34.71 -45.75
CA THR A 620 2.91 -33.26 -45.93
C THR A 620 1.63 -32.93 -46.67
N TYR A 621 0.86 -31.99 -46.15
CA TYR A 621 -0.36 -31.50 -46.76
C TYR A 621 -0.38 -29.98 -46.75
N THR A 622 -0.75 -29.39 -47.88
CA THR A 622 -1.00 -27.95 -47.99
C THR A 622 -2.32 -27.74 -48.74
N ASP A 623 -3.22 -26.96 -48.15
CA ASP A 623 -4.58 -26.82 -48.63
C ASP A 623 -4.66 -26.24 -50.06
N ASN A 624 -3.84 -25.23 -50.35
CA ASN A 624 -3.75 -24.58 -51.67
C ASN A 624 -3.32 -25.52 -52.80
N GLU A 625 -2.52 -26.55 -52.50
CA GLU A 625 -2.05 -27.54 -53.46
C GLU A 625 -3.06 -28.68 -53.65
N ARG A 626 -4.01 -28.84 -52.71
CA ARG A 626 -4.95 -29.98 -52.65
C ARG A 626 -4.25 -31.33 -52.77
N ARG A 627 -3.01 -31.39 -52.28
CA ARG A 627 -2.10 -32.52 -52.43
C ARG A 627 -1.69 -33.00 -51.05
N VAL A 628 -1.90 -34.29 -50.82
CA VAL A 628 -1.33 -35.01 -49.68
C VAL A 628 -0.12 -35.79 -50.21
N HIS A 629 1.08 -35.40 -49.80
CA HIS A 629 2.32 -36.07 -50.13
C HIS A 629 2.71 -37.04 -49.00
N PHE A 630 2.84 -38.32 -49.32
CA PHE A 630 3.28 -39.37 -48.42
C PHE A 630 4.68 -39.83 -48.83
N GLU A 631 5.60 -39.91 -47.87
CA GLU A 631 6.99 -40.29 -48.12
C GLU A 631 7.46 -41.35 -47.12
N GLY A 632 8.22 -42.32 -47.63
CA GLY A 632 8.86 -43.38 -46.86
C GLY A 632 7.90 -44.53 -46.54
N ASN A 633 8.18 -45.72 -47.09
CA ASN A 633 7.44 -46.96 -46.82
C ASN A 633 5.91 -46.79 -46.90
N VAL A 634 5.42 -46.22 -48.00
CA VAL A 634 3.98 -45.96 -48.18
C VAL A 634 3.26 -47.28 -48.40
N ILE A 635 2.24 -47.55 -47.58
CA ILE A 635 1.34 -48.69 -47.72
C ILE A 635 -0.10 -48.16 -47.72
N VAL A 636 -0.83 -48.44 -48.79
CA VAL A 636 -2.25 -48.08 -48.94
C VAL A 636 -3.08 -49.35 -48.84
N LYS A 637 -4.14 -49.34 -48.04
CA LYS A 637 -5.14 -50.39 -47.94
C LYS A 637 -6.52 -49.84 -48.26
N VAL A 638 -7.16 -50.39 -49.28
CA VAL A 638 -8.52 -50.04 -49.70
C VAL A 638 -9.29 -51.31 -50.02
N ALA A 639 -10.31 -51.61 -49.22
CA ALA A 639 -11.00 -52.90 -49.29
C ALA A 639 -9.96 -54.06 -49.30
N ASP A 640 -9.91 -54.83 -50.38
CA ASP A 640 -9.10 -56.05 -50.51
C ASP A 640 -7.74 -55.79 -51.19
N VAL A 641 -7.44 -54.53 -51.51
CA VAL A 641 -6.26 -54.12 -52.28
C VAL A 641 -5.23 -53.48 -51.35
N THR A 642 -3.99 -53.98 -51.43
CA THR A 642 -2.81 -53.35 -50.79
C THR A 642 -1.84 -52.83 -51.84
N ILE A 643 -1.45 -51.57 -51.74
CA ILE A 643 -0.45 -50.94 -52.63
C ILE A 643 0.75 -50.52 -51.77
N THR A 644 1.96 -50.87 -52.17
CA THR A 644 3.20 -50.41 -51.52
C THR A 644 4.06 -49.61 -52.47
N ALA A 645 4.64 -48.48 -52.01
CA ALA A 645 5.53 -47.62 -52.79
C ALA A 645 6.52 -46.87 -51.87
N ARG A 646 7.54 -46.21 -52.45
CA ARG A 646 8.43 -45.32 -51.68
C ARG A 646 7.80 -43.97 -51.37
N GLN A 647 7.01 -43.45 -52.31
CA GLN A 647 6.31 -42.17 -52.16
C GLN A 647 4.95 -42.22 -52.88
N MET A 648 4.03 -41.36 -52.47
CA MET A 648 2.71 -41.26 -53.05
C MET A 648 2.14 -39.85 -52.90
N ASP A 649 1.59 -39.30 -53.98
CA ASP A 649 0.79 -38.07 -53.95
C ASP A 649 -0.70 -38.42 -54.13
N ALA A 650 -1.55 -37.93 -53.24
CA ALA A 650 -3.00 -37.96 -53.40
C ALA A 650 -3.51 -36.55 -53.70
N PHE A 651 -4.21 -36.38 -54.81
CA PHE A 651 -4.81 -35.12 -55.24
C PHE A 651 -6.31 -35.14 -54.96
N LEU A 652 -6.84 -34.04 -54.44
CA LEU A 652 -8.25 -33.87 -54.11
C LEU A 652 -8.99 -33.05 -55.18
N GLU A 653 -10.26 -33.40 -55.42
CA GLU A 653 -11.12 -32.72 -56.39
C GLU A 653 -11.40 -31.27 -55.99
N ALA A 654 -11.41 -30.38 -56.99
CA ALA A 654 -11.92 -29.02 -56.86
C ALA A 654 -13.46 -29.02 -56.73
N ARG A 655 -14.04 -28.19 -55.86
CA ARG A 655 -15.50 -27.98 -55.92
C ARG A 655 -15.85 -27.07 -57.10
N GLY A 656 -16.87 -27.43 -57.87
CA GLY A 656 -17.55 -26.49 -58.76
C GLY A 656 -18.44 -25.49 -58.00
N PRO A 657 -18.80 -24.34 -58.60
CA PRO A 657 -19.68 -23.35 -57.96
C PRO A 657 -21.06 -23.96 -57.68
N THR A 658 -21.49 -23.93 -56.42
CA THR A 658 -22.77 -24.49 -55.97
C THR A 658 -23.93 -23.55 -56.33
N THR A 659 -24.80 -23.97 -57.25
CA THR A 659 -26.17 -23.43 -57.31
C THR A 659 -26.99 -24.05 -56.16
N SER A 660 -27.91 -23.28 -55.59
CA SER A 660 -28.58 -23.56 -54.34
C SER A 660 -29.41 -24.86 -54.33
N ARG A 661 -29.53 -25.46 -53.13
CA ARG A 661 -30.54 -26.45 -52.70
C ARG A 661 -30.24 -27.95 -52.90
N GLN A 662 -29.04 -28.43 -52.53
CA GLN A 662 -28.83 -29.84 -52.17
C GLN A 662 -28.05 -29.99 -50.84
N PRO A 663 -28.34 -31.03 -50.04
CA PRO A 663 -27.57 -31.34 -48.84
C PRO A 663 -26.10 -31.60 -49.21
N SER A 664 -25.21 -31.09 -48.36
CA SER A 664 -23.76 -31.00 -48.53
C SER A 664 -23.11 -32.30 -49.03
N SER A 665 -22.57 -32.29 -50.25
CA SER A 665 -21.60 -33.30 -50.69
C SER A 665 -20.41 -33.37 -49.70
N PRO A 666 -19.90 -34.57 -49.37
CA PRO A 666 -18.75 -34.73 -48.48
C PRO A 666 -17.53 -33.98 -49.02
N VAL A 667 -16.79 -33.34 -48.11
CA VAL A 667 -15.63 -32.49 -48.40
C VAL A 667 -14.40 -33.35 -48.71
N GLY A 668 -13.60 -32.95 -49.70
CA GLY A 668 -12.31 -33.58 -50.00
C GLY A 668 -12.38 -34.92 -50.74
N LYS A 669 -13.20 -35.03 -51.80
CA LYS A 669 -13.20 -36.23 -52.65
C LYS A 669 -11.83 -36.42 -53.31
N LEU A 670 -11.35 -37.65 -53.30
CA LEU A 670 -10.11 -38.04 -53.98
C LEU A 670 -10.29 -37.95 -55.50
N ASP A 671 -9.42 -37.21 -56.21
CA ASP A 671 -9.38 -37.12 -57.68
C ASP A 671 -8.48 -38.22 -58.26
N ARG A 672 -7.20 -38.20 -57.88
CA ARG A 672 -6.22 -39.19 -58.32
C ARG A 672 -5.12 -39.44 -57.30
N ILE A 673 -4.50 -40.61 -57.40
CA ILE A 673 -3.31 -40.99 -56.64
C ILE A 673 -2.18 -41.27 -57.62
N VAL A 674 -0.98 -40.77 -57.33
CA VAL A 674 0.26 -41.06 -58.06
C VAL A 674 1.24 -41.70 -57.07
N ALA A 675 1.49 -43.00 -57.19
CA ALA A 675 2.47 -43.72 -56.38
C ALA A 675 3.73 -44.00 -57.20
N ALA A 676 4.91 -43.87 -56.60
CA ALA A 676 6.18 -44.04 -57.30
C ALA A 676 7.28 -44.69 -56.44
N GLY A 677 8.28 -45.24 -57.11
CA GLY A 677 9.48 -45.81 -56.51
C GLY A 677 9.31 -47.27 -56.10
N GLY A 678 9.00 -48.13 -57.07
CA GLY A 678 8.83 -49.58 -56.87
C GLY A 678 7.45 -49.92 -56.33
N VAL A 679 6.42 -49.69 -57.15
CA VAL A 679 5.03 -49.95 -56.81
C VAL A 679 4.74 -51.45 -56.86
N VAL A 680 4.14 -51.98 -55.80
CA VAL A 680 3.60 -53.35 -55.76
C VAL A 680 2.13 -53.29 -55.35
N ILE A 681 1.27 -53.92 -56.14
CA ILE A 681 -0.16 -54.04 -55.89
C ILE A 681 -0.45 -55.50 -55.57
N THR A 682 -1.14 -55.75 -54.47
CA THR A 682 -1.51 -57.10 -54.02
C THR A 682 -3.00 -57.18 -53.78
N GLN A 683 -3.62 -58.19 -54.38
CA GLN A 683 -5.02 -58.60 -54.25
C GLN A 683 -5.04 -60.12 -53.99
N PRO A 684 -6.17 -60.71 -53.52
CA PRO A 684 -6.23 -62.14 -53.20
C PRO A 684 -5.67 -63.08 -54.28
N ASN A 685 -5.95 -62.80 -55.56
CA ASN A 685 -5.53 -63.64 -56.70
C ASN A 685 -4.56 -62.95 -57.67
N ARG A 686 -4.19 -61.69 -57.41
CA ARG A 686 -3.41 -60.86 -58.35
C ARG A 686 -2.28 -60.10 -57.67
N ARG A 687 -1.13 -60.02 -58.33
CA ARG A 687 0.01 -59.21 -57.89
C ARG A 687 0.61 -58.45 -59.06
N ALA A 688 0.62 -57.11 -59.01
CA ALA A 688 1.22 -56.27 -60.04
C ALA A 688 2.45 -55.51 -59.52
N THR A 689 3.44 -55.28 -60.38
CA THR A 689 4.69 -54.57 -60.07
C THR A 689 5.05 -53.60 -61.18
N GLY A 690 5.47 -52.37 -60.84
CA GLY A 690 5.96 -51.35 -61.79
C GLY A 690 6.63 -50.19 -61.06
N ASP A 691 7.17 -49.20 -61.77
CA ASP A 691 7.87 -48.08 -61.11
C ASP A 691 6.94 -46.94 -60.69
N GLN A 692 5.83 -46.74 -61.41
CA GLN A 692 4.84 -45.70 -61.17
C GLN A 692 3.41 -46.21 -61.39
N LEU A 693 2.48 -45.78 -60.53
CA LEU A 693 1.05 -46.07 -60.62
C LEU A 693 0.26 -44.77 -60.59
N VAL A 694 -0.66 -44.60 -61.53
CA VAL A 694 -1.65 -43.52 -61.51
C VAL A 694 -3.03 -44.14 -61.33
N TYR A 695 -3.71 -43.85 -60.22
CA TYR A 695 -5.11 -44.19 -59.99
C TYR A 695 -5.98 -42.96 -60.20
N SER A 696 -7.02 -43.05 -61.02
CA SER A 696 -8.04 -42.02 -61.23
C SER A 696 -9.34 -42.47 -60.58
N ALA A 697 -9.78 -41.77 -59.53
CA ALA A 697 -10.91 -42.18 -58.72
C ALA A 697 -12.25 -42.08 -59.46
N GLY A 698 -12.44 -41.05 -60.30
CA GLY A 698 -13.66 -40.86 -61.08
C GLY A 698 -13.96 -41.98 -62.08
N GLU A 699 -12.92 -42.65 -62.59
CA GLU A 699 -13.02 -43.75 -63.56
C GLU A 699 -12.79 -45.13 -62.95
N ASP A 700 -12.43 -45.20 -61.66
CA ASP A 700 -11.92 -46.42 -61.02
C ASP A 700 -10.82 -47.13 -61.84
N LYS A 701 -9.98 -46.31 -62.49
CA LYS A 701 -8.93 -46.71 -63.44
C LYS A 701 -7.56 -46.59 -62.82
N PHE A 702 -6.74 -47.60 -62.99
CA PHE A 702 -5.35 -47.58 -62.61
C PHE A 702 -4.44 -47.81 -63.82
N VAL A 703 -3.33 -47.09 -63.90
CA VAL A 703 -2.34 -47.16 -64.98
C VAL A 703 -0.97 -47.38 -64.35
N LEU A 704 -0.36 -48.55 -64.58
CA LEU A 704 0.93 -48.95 -64.05
C LEU A 704 1.98 -48.89 -65.17
N THR A 705 3.02 -48.08 -64.96
CA THR A 705 4.08 -47.78 -65.94
C THR A 705 5.47 -47.78 -65.29
N GLY A 706 6.52 -47.73 -66.13
CA GLY A 706 7.91 -47.67 -65.70
C GLY A 706 8.44 -49.03 -65.22
N GLY A 707 9.71 -49.30 -65.53
CA GLY A 707 10.25 -50.67 -65.59
C GLY A 707 9.54 -51.50 -66.67
N PRO A 708 9.70 -52.82 -66.71
CA PRO A 708 8.75 -53.71 -67.36
C PRO A 708 7.59 -53.98 -66.37
N PRO A 709 6.49 -53.21 -66.39
CA PRO A 709 5.35 -53.47 -65.51
C PRO A 709 4.81 -54.87 -65.77
N SER A 710 4.52 -55.61 -64.70
CA SER A 710 4.02 -56.97 -64.81
C SER A 710 2.89 -57.23 -63.82
N ILE A 711 1.87 -57.96 -64.25
CA ILE A 711 0.78 -58.47 -63.42
C ILE A 711 0.80 -59.98 -63.45
N PHE A 712 0.77 -60.60 -62.27
CA PHE A 712 0.60 -62.02 -62.10
C PHE A 712 -0.81 -62.28 -61.60
N ASP A 713 -1.56 -63.12 -62.31
CA ASP A 713 -2.89 -63.59 -61.96
C ASP A 713 -2.82 -65.12 -61.79
N ALA A 714 -3.41 -65.64 -60.70
CA ALA A 714 -3.34 -67.07 -60.39
C ALA A 714 -4.00 -67.96 -61.46
N GLU A 715 -4.99 -67.45 -62.20
CA GLU A 715 -5.71 -68.17 -63.25
C GLU A 715 -5.06 -67.97 -64.63
N HIS A 716 -4.58 -66.75 -64.92
CA HIS A 716 -4.16 -66.36 -66.28
C HIS A 716 -2.62 -66.31 -66.47
N GLY A 717 -1.84 -66.40 -65.40
CA GLY A 717 -0.37 -66.37 -65.44
C GLY A 717 0.22 -64.97 -65.36
N LYS A 718 1.43 -64.77 -65.90
CA LYS A 718 2.15 -63.47 -65.84
C LYS A 718 1.98 -62.70 -67.15
N ILE A 719 1.50 -61.47 -67.07
CA ILE A 719 1.34 -60.55 -68.20
C ILE A 719 2.29 -59.36 -68.02
N THR A 720 2.96 -58.93 -69.09
CA THR A 720 3.90 -57.80 -69.08
C THR A 720 3.77 -56.96 -70.34
N GLY A 721 4.07 -55.66 -70.26
CA GLY A 721 4.01 -54.70 -71.36
C GLY A 721 4.77 -53.41 -71.07
N VAL A 722 4.44 -52.31 -71.75
CA VAL A 722 4.95 -50.95 -71.50
C VAL A 722 4.04 -50.19 -70.52
N SER A 723 2.74 -50.47 -70.57
CA SER A 723 1.71 -49.91 -69.68
C SER A 723 0.67 -50.99 -69.41
N LEU A 724 0.25 -51.10 -68.14
CA LEU A 724 -0.84 -51.97 -67.72
C LEU A 724 -1.96 -51.09 -67.15
N THR A 725 -3.11 -51.08 -67.81
CA THR A 725 -4.30 -50.38 -67.32
C THR A 725 -5.30 -51.37 -66.78
N PHE A 726 -5.79 -51.16 -65.56
CA PHE A 726 -6.78 -52.01 -64.91
C PHE A 726 -7.94 -51.20 -64.34
N TYR A 727 -9.15 -51.75 -64.49
CA TYR A 727 -10.38 -51.15 -64.02
C TYR A 727 -10.95 -51.98 -62.88
N ARG A 728 -11.34 -51.33 -61.78
CA ARG A 728 -11.82 -52.07 -60.60
C ARG A 728 -13.24 -52.62 -60.76
N HIS A 729 -14.04 -52.05 -61.66
CA HIS A 729 -15.48 -52.31 -61.73
C HIS A 729 -15.87 -53.49 -62.63
N ASP A 730 -14.97 -53.96 -63.51
CA ASP A 730 -15.28 -54.94 -64.55
C ASP A 730 -14.15 -55.97 -64.80
N ASP A 731 -13.13 -56.05 -63.95
CA ASP A 731 -12.00 -56.98 -64.05
C ASP A 731 -11.17 -56.89 -65.35
N THR A 732 -11.34 -55.83 -66.15
CA THR A 732 -10.64 -55.63 -67.42
C THR A 732 -9.19 -55.19 -67.21
N VAL A 733 -8.26 -55.86 -67.89
CA VAL A 733 -6.84 -55.47 -67.98
C VAL A 733 -6.46 -55.17 -69.43
N LEU A 734 -6.10 -53.92 -69.71
CA LEU A 734 -5.58 -53.47 -71.01
C LEU A 734 -4.05 -53.40 -70.95
N VAL A 735 -3.39 -54.03 -71.93
CA VAL A 735 -1.93 -54.14 -72.01
C VAL A 735 -1.47 -53.45 -73.28
N GLU A 736 -0.62 -52.44 -73.14
CA GLU A 736 0.01 -51.78 -74.27
C GLU A 736 1.46 -52.25 -74.40
N GLY A 737 1.86 -52.64 -75.61
CA GLY A 737 3.23 -53.01 -75.95
C GLY A 737 3.80 -52.10 -77.04
N ASN A 738 5.12 -52.05 -77.16
CA ASN A 738 5.81 -51.38 -78.27
C ASN A 738 6.90 -52.29 -78.86
N SER A 739 7.66 -51.79 -79.84
CA SER A 739 8.71 -52.56 -80.52
C SER A 739 9.85 -53.01 -79.60
N SER A 740 10.08 -52.36 -78.45
CA SER A 740 11.13 -52.73 -77.49
C SER A 740 10.63 -53.55 -76.30
N SER A 741 9.32 -53.56 -76.02
CA SER A 741 8.66 -54.37 -74.98
C SER A 741 7.26 -54.80 -75.46
N PRO A 742 7.14 -55.93 -76.20
CA PRO A 742 5.86 -56.41 -76.68
C PRO A 742 4.95 -56.86 -75.53
N ALA A 743 3.64 -56.83 -75.74
CA ALA A 743 2.69 -57.40 -74.79
C ALA A 743 2.86 -58.93 -74.77
N VAL A 744 3.30 -59.49 -73.64
CA VAL A 744 3.57 -60.93 -73.48
C VAL A 744 2.72 -61.48 -72.35
N THR A 745 1.97 -62.54 -72.63
CA THR A 745 1.24 -63.34 -71.63
C THR A 745 1.90 -64.71 -71.49
N GLN A 746 2.37 -65.03 -70.29
CA GLN A 746 2.96 -66.31 -69.92
C GLN A 746 2.00 -67.09 -69.02
N THR A 747 1.25 -68.02 -69.61
CA THR A 747 0.33 -68.90 -68.88
C THR A 747 1.04 -70.20 -68.49
N ARG A 748 0.92 -70.63 -67.23
CA ARG A 748 1.40 -71.95 -66.82
C ARG A 748 0.34 -73.00 -67.17
N VAL A 749 0.66 -73.89 -68.10
CA VAL A 749 -0.15 -75.08 -68.36
C VAL A 749 0.25 -76.12 -67.31
N ALA A 750 -0.68 -76.52 -66.43
CA ALA A 750 -0.47 -77.61 -65.50
C ALA A 750 -0.20 -78.90 -66.31
N ARG A 751 0.81 -79.67 -65.90
CA ARG A 751 1.08 -81.01 -66.44
C ARG A 751 0.51 -82.06 -65.51
#